data_AF-A0A0P0YWZ9-F1
#
_entry.id   AF-A0A0P0YWZ9-F1
#
_cell.length_a   1.000
_cell.length_b   1.000
_cell.length_c   1.000
_cell.angle_alpha   90.00
_cell.angle_beta   90.00
_cell.angle_gamma   90.00
#
_symmetry.space_group_name_H-M   'P 1'
#
loop_
_entity.id
_entity.type
_entity.pdbx_description
1 polymer ?
#
loop_
_entity_poly.entity_id
_entity_poly.type
_entity_poly.pdbx_seq_one_letter_code
_entity_poly.pdbx_strand_id
1 'polypeptide(L)'
;MDDLLKIEDLIVDFHAPSGRVRAVGGVSFRVPRGGTVALVGESGSGKSVTAHAIMGLLPGAARMEAGRILFDDGLSRPLDLAAMPPLSNSFTALRGARISMIFQEPSTSFSAFHTIGAQIVEALMLHEKVDAAQARKRAIDALAAVGFRQPERQIDAYPFELSGGLNQRAMIAMATITRPALLIADEPTTALDVTVQAEILRLLRDLQRDHGTAILLIAHDLGVVANLADEMVVMHHGRVMESGMADELFAQPRHPYLKALVGAVPRIGMPRDERLKPLRDIPVSLPATARPPAAAQAVLLRAEGLQKRFAGRKAGLWPGSKSEPAPLAVNDVSFEIRRGECLGLVGESGSGKTTVTRILARSIEADAGSIRMAGPDGNDIDVLALEGEALRQWRRRIQFVFQNPYSALNPRMTVGSIVAEPLKIHGIGTPASRQDKALDLLRLVGLDESHMARYPHSFSGGQRQRIGIARALALEPELLVLDEPVSALDVSVQAQILNLLRDLKDRLGITCLFISHNLAVVDYLADRIAVMSGGRLVETAPRAALFADPRHPYTRSLIRAVPEPDPNNRLDLDAIGLTQSGPSQWGPDFLPDATGAEPGMVTVGPDHAVRAHHVPTDAELGGRSPAEHEEIARAIATDPKGEATVHLDFENGTLDGWSTRRLVGPWSARADTSRARTGRFSCRFELRPQDTVSQGNRAELRDWWNAPPGAECWYGFSTFLPVDFAPPPDTSIVLAQWHDQARLGEPSGKPPIALRYRGGVLRFTGAAGAIASPTPEIVHLFGETAATAGTWMDFILRVQWPSGGDGAVECFVNGESLFRFNGTLGYRNQTLGPYFKLGLYASGPFTDPLIAWHDNYSRGGTYAAVDPSIHHTERESA
;
A
#
# COMPACT_ATOMS: atom_id res chain seq x y z
N MET A 1 -10.89 4.28 30.73
CA MET A 1 -10.83 2.89 30.25
C MET A 1 -10.23 2.06 31.35
N ASP A 2 -10.82 0.92 31.67
CA ASP A 2 -10.22 -0.02 32.62
C ASP A 2 -9.12 -0.82 31.92
N ASP A 3 -7.99 -0.99 32.60
CA ASP A 3 -6.80 -1.65 32.06
C ASP A 3 -6.91 -3.16 32.26
N LEU A 4 -6.67 -3.94 31.19
CA LEU A 4 -6.64 -5.42 31.26
C LEU A 4 -5.31 -5.92 31.84
N LEU A 5 -4.22 -5.27 31.44
CA LEU A 5 -2.86 -5.59 31.86
C LEU A 5 -2.15 -4.32 32.29
N LYS A 6 -1.45 -4.37 33.42
CA LYS A 6 -0.46 -3.35 33.83
C LYS A 6 0.87 -4.02 34.12
N ILE A 7 1.93 -3.46 33.56
CA ILE A 7 3.30 -3.85 33.85
C ILE A 7 3.92 -2.68 34.59
N GLU A 8 4.48 -2.96 35.76
CA GLU A 8 5.05 -1.96 36.66
C GLU A 8 6.50 -2.34 36.98
N ASP A 9 7.44 -1.48 36.58
CA ASP A 9 8.87 -1.56 36.87
C ASP A 9 9.48 -2.95 36.62
N LEU A 10 9.10 -3.58 35.52
CA LEU A 10 9.57 -4.93 35.17
C LEU A 10 11.09 -4.92 34.95
N ILE A 11 11.79 -5.78 35.68
CA ILE A 11 13.24 -6.02 35.53
C ILE A 11 13.48 -7.49 35.26
N VAL A 12 14.16 -7.79 34.14
CA VAL A 12 14.54 -9.15 33.77
C VAL A 12 16.03 -9.18 33.43
N ASP A 13 16.77 -10.02 34.16
CA ASP A 13 18.20 -10.24 33.97
C ASP A 13 18.45 -11.67 33.46
N PHE A 14 19.34 -11.81 32.47
CA PHE A 14 19.90 -13.07 32.01
C PHE A 14 21.19 -13.37 32.77
N HIS A 15 21.28 -14.58 33.31
CA HIS A 15 22.43 -15.09 34.04
C HIS A 15 23.22 -16.01 33.12
N ALA A 16 24.20 -15.44 32.41
CA ALA A 16 25.11 -16.18 31.56
C ALA A 16 26.44 -16.45 32.29
N PRO A 17 27.23 -17.46 31.88
CA PRO A 17 28.57 -17.68 32.42
C PRO A 17 29.50 -16.46 32.28
N SER A 18 29.25 -15.61 31.28
CA SER A 18 29.98 -14.36 31.01
C SER A 18 29.54 -13.18 31.89
N GLY A 19 28.50 -13.33 32.71
CA GLY A 19 27.98 -12.29 33.61
C GLY A 19 26.47 -12.12 33.52
N ARG A 20 25.96 -11.17 34.31
CA ARG A 20 24.54 -10.77 34.29
C ARG A 20 24.31 -9.74 33.19
N VAL A 21 23.33 -9.99 32.32
CA VAL A 21 22.92 -9.07 31.25
C VAL A 21 21.48 -8.64 31.51
N ARG A 22 21.27 -7.33 31.70
CA ARG A 22 19.93 -6.78 31.87
C ARG A 22 19.22 -6.70 30.52
N ALA A 23 18.18 -7.51 30.34
CA ALA A 23 17.38 -7.51 29.12
C ALA A 23 16.20 -6.53 29.20
N VAL A 24 15.59 -6.41 30.38
CA VAL A 24 14.49 -5.48 30.66
C VAL A 24 14.82 -4.74 31.96
N GLY A 25 14.71 -3.41 31.98
CA GLY A 25 15.23 -2.57 33.05
C GLY A 25 14.28 -1.45 33.45
N GLY A 26 13.20 -1.80 34.16
CA GLY A 26 12.22 -0.86 34.70
C GLY A 26 11.18 -0.48 33.66
N VAL A 27 10.63 -1.48 32.96
CA VAL A 27 9.61 -1.26 31.93
C VAL A 27 8.25 -1.17 32.57
N SER A 28 7.51 -0.10 32.24
CA SER A 28 6.16 0.15 32.73
C SER A 28 5.26 0.59 31.59
N PHE A 29 4.12 -0.08 31.41
CA PHE A 29 3.06 0.29 30.47
C PHE A 29 1.77 -0.48 30.79
N ARG A 30 0.68 -0.11 30.12
CA ARG A 30 -0.63 -0.75 30.25
C ARG A 30 -1.13 -1.28 28.92
N VAL A 31 -2.08 -2.22 28.98
CA VAL A 31 -2.90 -2.66 27.85
C VAL A 31 -4.37 -2.44 28.21
N PRO A 32 -5.07 -1.49 27.58
CA PRO A 32 -6.49 -1.26 27.81
C PRO A 32 -7.33 -2.48 27.37
N ARG A 33 -8.47 -2.71 28.04
CA ARG A 33 -9.43 -3.73 27.58
C ARG A 33 -9.93 -3.42 26.17
N GLY A 34 -9.92 -4.42 25.30
CA GLY A 34 -10.34 -4.29 23.91
C GLY A 34 -9.50 -3.31 23.07
N GLY A 35 -8.38 -2.79 23.59
CA GLY A 35 -7.46 -1.92 22.85
C GLY A 35 -6.25 -2.70 22.31
N THR A 36 -5.58 -2.11 21.32
CA THR A 36 -4.32 -2.62 20.78
C THR A 36 -3.17 -1.72 21.23
N VAL A 37 -2.19 -2.32 21.91
CA VAL A 37 -0.94 -1.65 22.29
C VAL A 37 0.22 -2.27 21.53
N ALA A 38 0.97 -1.45 20.80
CA ALA A 38 2.17 -1.88 20.10
C ALA A 38 3.42 -1.66 20.95
N LEU A 39 4.24 -2.71 21.07
CA LEU A 39 5.58 -2.66 21.65
C LEU A 39 6.62 -2.68 20.53
N VAL A 40 7.33 -1.56 20.35
CA VAL A 40 8.18 -1.30 19.17
C VAL A 40 9.63 -1.07 19.57
N GLY A 41 10.57 -1.53 18.75
CA GLY A 41 12.01 -1.24 18.91
C GLY A 41 12.89 -2.23 18.14
N GLU A 42 14.20 -1.97 18.11
CA GLU A 42 15.18 -2.87 17.48
C GLU A 42 15.21 -4.26 18.15
N SER A 43 15.78 -5.25 17.46
CA SER A 43 16.05 -6.58 18.01
C SER A 43 16.92 -6.49 19.25
N GLY A 44 16.61 -7.30 20.26
CA GLY A 44 17.30 -7.27 21.54
C GLY A 44 16.93 -6.09 22.46
N SER A 45 15.93 -5.27 22.11
CA SER A 45 15.44 -4.21 23.01
C SER A 45 14.64 -4.70 24.22
N GLY A 46 14.28 -5.99 24.27
CA GLY A 46 13.57 -6.61 25.39
C GLY A 46 12.10 -6.98 25.13
N LYS A 47 11.57 -6.73 23.93
CA LYS A 47 10.13 -6.92 23.59
C LYS A 47 9.61 -8.34 23.85
N SER A 48 10.21 -9.36 23.21
CA SER A 48 9.82 -10.76 23.41
C SER A 48 10.13 -11.27 24.81
N VAL A 49 11.13 -10.69 25.49
CA VAL A 49 11.42 -11.01 26.91
C VAL A 49 10.27 -10.51 27.79
N THR A 50 9.73 -9.33 27.53
CA THR A 50 8.53 -8.81 28.19
C THR A 50 7.32 -9.72 27.93
N ALA A 51 7.10 -10.16 26.69
CA ALA A 51 6.04 -11.11 26.35
C ALA A 51 6.16 -12.44 27.12
N HIS A 52 7.35 -13.02 27.13
CA HIS A 52 7.63 -14.26 27.84
C HIS A 52 7.50 -14.09 29.36
N ALA A 53 7.81 -12.91 29.91
CA ALA A 53 7.56 -12.62 31.32
C ALA A 53 6.04 -12.63 31.64
N ILE A 54 5.21 -12.01 30.79
CA ILE A 54 3.74 -12.05 30.94
C ILE A 54 3.22 -13.48 30.90
N MET A 55 3.75 -14.31 30.00
CA MET A 55 3.35 -15.71 29.83
C MET A 55 3.98 -16.67 30.84
N GLY A 56 4.90 -16.23 31.70
CA GLY A 56 5.67 -17.13 32.56
C GLY A 56 6.50 -18.16 31.76
N LEU A 57 7.00 -17.78 30.59
CA LEU A 57 7.77 -18.61 29.66
C LEU A 57 9.23 -18.15 29.54
N LEU A 58 9.74 -17.41 30.53
CA LEU A 58 11.14 -17.01 30.55
C LEU A 58 12.06 -18.25 30.54
N PRO A 59 13.14 -18.26 29.73
CA PRO A 59 14.09 -19.36 29.73
C PRO A 59 14.77 -19.45 31.10
N GLY A 60 15.24 -20.64 31.49
CA GLY A 60 15.82 -20.85 32.84
C GLY A 60 17.04 -19.97 33.17
N ALA A 61 17.71 -19.42 32.17
CA ALA A 61 18.79 -18.45 32.35
C ALA A 61 18.28 -17.03 32.66
N ALA A 62 17.02 -16.70 32.38
CA ALA A 62 16.41 -15.41 32.66
C ALA A 62 15.64 -15.46 33.98
N ARG A 63 15.71 -14.38 34.76
CA ARG A 63 14.97 -14.22 36.00
C ARG A 63 14.33 -12.84 36.07
N MET A 64 13.09 -12.81 36.53
CA MET A 64 12.45 -11.58 36.95
C MET A 64 13.05 -11.18 38.30
N GLU A 65 13.72 -10.03 38.33
CA GLU A 65 14.39 -9.53 39.53
C GLU A 65 13.49 -8.58 40.33
N ALA A 66 12.60 -7.85 39.63
CA ALA A 66 11.65 -6.92 40.22
C ALA A 66 10.49 -6.63 39.26
N GLY A 67 9.48 -5.95 39.80
CA GLY A 67 8.30 -5.48 39.08
C GLY A 67 7.06 -6.34 39.31
N ARG A 68 5.93 -5.87 38.79
CA ARG A 68 4.62 -6.55 38.86
C ARG A 68 3.98 -6.64 37.49
N ILE A 69 3.20 -7.70 37.28
CA ILE A 69 2.43 -7.90 36.06
C ILE A 69 0.99 -8.16 36.48
N LEU A 70 0.19 -7.10 36.55
CA LEU A 70 -1.18 -7.14 37.05
C LEU A 70 -2.13 -7.42 35.89
N PHE A 71 -2.85 -8.53 35.96
CA PHE A 71 -3.87 -8.94 35.01
C PHE A 71 -5.25 -8.91 35.66
N ASP A 72 -6.18 -8.19 35.06
CA ASP A 72 -7.56 -8.11 35.50
C ASP A 72 -8.47 -8.20 34.29
N ASP A 73 -9.14 -9.35 34.14
CA ASP A 73 -10.10 -9.59 33.09
C ASP A 73 -11.56 -9.46 33.53
N GLY A 74 -11.81 -9.07 34.78
CA GLY A 74 -13.12 -8.79 35.34
C GLY A 74 -13.95 -10.03 35.68
N LEU A 75 -13.49 -11.23 35.32
CA LEU A 75 -14.15 -12.50 35.69
C LEU A 75 -13.59 -13.08 36.99
N SER A 76 -12.41 -12.63 37.41
CA SER A 76 -11.72 -13.09 38.61
C SER A 76 -11.08 -11.91 39.34
N ARG A 77 -10.63 -12.12 40.58
CA ARG A 77 -9.82 -11.12 41.30
C ARG A 77 -8.58 -10.76 40.45
N PRO A 78 -8.11 -9.51 40.48
CA PRO A 78 -6.85 -9.12 39.85
C PRO A 78 -5.71 -10.05 40.30
N LEU A 79 -4.90 -10.49 39.35
CA LEU A 79 -3.79 -11.43 39.57
C LEU A 79 -2.46 -10.73 39.27
N ASP A 80 -1.47 -10.93 40.13
CA ASP A 80 -0.09 -10.58 39.81
C ASP A 80 0.61 -11.82 39.23
N LEU A 81 0.77 -11.84 37.90
CA LEU A 81 1.39 -12.95 37.17
C LEU A 81 2.86 -13.12 37.55
N ALA A 82 3.55 -12.05 37.96
CA ALA A 82 4.94 -12.10 38.40
C ALA A 82 5.13 -12.89 39.70
N ALA A 83 4.12 -12.92 40.55
CA ALA A 83 4.13 -13.62 41.83
C ALA A 83 3.72 -15.10 41.71
N MET A 84 3.23 -15.52 40.55
CA MET A 84 2.75 -16.88 40.32
C MET A 84 3.89 -17.82 39.90
N PRO A 85 3.99 -19.04 40.46
CA PRO A 85 4.95 -20.03 39.96
C PRO A 85 4.62 -20.39 38.49
N PRO A 86 5.60 -20.31 37.55
CA PRO A 86 5.37 -20.55 36.12
C PRO A 86 4.80 -21.93 35.76
N LEU A 87 5.05 -22.93 36.60
CA LEU A 87 4.60 -24.31 36.42
C LEU A 87 3.33 -24.63 37.24
N SER A 88 2.68 -23.63 37.85
CA SER A 88 1.47 -23.85 38.63
C SER A 88 0.24 -24.10 37.76
N ASN A 89 -0.69 -24.92 38.27
CA ASN A 89 -1.99 -25.16 37.61
C ASN A 89 -2.79 -23.86 37.41
N SER A 90 -2.65 -22.89 38.32
CA SER A 90 -3.27 -21.57 38.18
C SER A 90 -2.75 -20.80 36.96
N PHE A 91 -1.45 -20.88 36.67
CA PHE A 91 -0.88 -20.26 35.47
C PHE A 91 -1.31 -21.01 34.20
N THR A 92 -1.32 -22.35 34.24
CA THR A 92 -1.80 -23.18 33.14
C THR A 92 -3.27 -22.95 32.81
N ALA A 93 -4.12 -22.64 33.80
CA ALA A 93 -5.51 -22.28 33.56
C ALA A 93 -5.70 -20.91 32.88
N LEU A 94 -4.71 -20.01 32.96
CA LEU A 94 -4.74 -18.71 32.29
C LEU A 94 -4.17 -18.78 30.86
N ARG A 95 -3.03 -19.46 30.69
CA ARG A 95 -2.39 -19.64 29.39
C ARG A 95 -3.28 -20.41 28.44
N GLY A 96 -3.43 -19.92 27.22
CA GLY A 96 -4.25 -20.56 26.20
C GLY A 96 -5.75 -20.37 26.39
N ALA A 97 -6.25 -20.05 27.60
CA ALA A 97 -7.66 -19.78 27.86
C ALA A 97 -7.97 -18.27 27.91
N ARG A 98 -7.20 -17.50 28.68
CA ARG A 98 -7.43 -16.07 28.93
C ARG A 98 -6.31 -15.19 28.39
N ILE A 99 -5.09 -15.71 28.35
CA ILE A 99 -3.93 -15.07 27.72
C ILE A 99 -3.34 -16.05 26.72
N SER A 100 -3.38 -15.69 25.44
CA SER A 100 -2.82 -16.50 24.35
C SER A 100 -1.69 -15.75 23.65
N MET A 101 -0.81 -16.50 22.99
CA MET A 101 0.33 -15.93 22.27
C MET A 101 0.43 -16.52 20.86
N ILE A 102 0.67 -15.65 19.88
CA ILE A 102 1.15 -16.00 18.55
C ILE A 102 2.67 -15.79 18.58
N PHE A 103 3.42 -16.85 18.30
CA PHE A 103 4.89 -16.83 18.29
C PHE A 103 5.44 -16.37 16.94
N GLN A 104 6.65 -15.81 16.96
CA GLN A 104 7.34 -15.22 15.81
C GLN A 104 7.58 -16.20 14.64
N GLU A 105 7.85 -17.49 14.92
CA GLU A 105 8.10 -18.50 13.88
C GLU A 105 7.20 -19.75 14.05
N PRO A 106 6.04 -19.83 13.37
CA PRO A 106 5.08 -20.92 13.56
C PRO A 106 5.63 -22.32 13.34
N SER A 107 6.54 -22.48 12.37
CA SER A 107 7.12 -23.77 12.00
C SER A 107 7.95 -24.39 13.12
N THR A 108 8.52 -23.57 14.01
CA THR A 108 9.30 -24.03 15.16
C THR A 108 8.45 -24.20 16.41
N SER A 109 7.31 -23.51 16.49
CA SER A 109 6.37 -23.60 17.61
C SER A 109 5.44 -24.79 17.52
N PHE A 110 5.04 -25.20 16.31
CA PHE A 110 4.25 -26.42 16.13
C PHE A 110 5.10 -27.67 16.32
N SER A 111 4.50 -28.70 16.91
CA SER A 111 5.07 -30.04 16.90
C SER A 111 5.02 -30.60 15.48
N ALA A 112 6.20 -30.86 14.89
CA ALA A 112 6.31 -31.49 13.57
C ALA A 112 5.77 -32.94 13.53
N PHE A 113 5.49 -33.55 14.69
CA PHE A 113 4.99 -34.93 14.80
C PHE A 113 3.47 -35.04 14.85
N HIS A 114 2.76 -33.92 14.98
CA HIS A 114 1.30 -33.88 15.10
C HIS A 114 0.69 -33.05 13.98
N THR A 115 -0.55 -33.35 13.61
CA THR A 115 -1.30 -32.53 12.66
C THR A 115 -1.65 -31.19 13.29
N ILE A 116 -1.92 -30.18 12.45
CA ILE A 116 -2.37 -28.87 12.97
C ILE A 116 -3.69 -28.99 13.72
N GLY A 117 -4.61 -29.82 13.25
CA GLY A 117 -5.90 -30.06 13.87
C GLY A 117 -5.80 -30.68 15.25
N ALA A 118 -4.93 -31.66 15.44
CA ALA A 118 -4.72 -32.30 16.73
C ALA A 118 -4.28 -31.28 17.80
N GLN A 119 -3.36 -30.38 17.42
CA GLN A 119 -2.84 -29.35 18.33
C GLN A 119 -3.88 -28.26 18.65
N ILE A 120 -4.69 -27.85 17.66
CA ILE A 120 -5.80 -26.90 17.86
C ILE A 120 -6.90 -27.50 18.75
N VAL A 121 -7.27 -28.76 18.50
CA VAL A 121 -8.28 -29.50 19.28
C VAL A 121 -7.81 -29.69 20.73
N GLU A 122 -6.54 -30.04 20.93
CA GLU A 122 -5.94 -30.18 22.25
C GLU A 122 -6.06 -28.89 23.06
N ALA A 123 -5.68 -27.74 22.47
CA ALA A 123 -5.79 -26.44 23.12
C ALA A 123 -7.23 -26.16 23.59
N LEU A 124 -8.22 -26.44 22.75
CA LEU A 124 -9.63 -26.25 23.10
C LEU A 124 -10.09 -27.21 24.21
N MET A 125 -9.78 -28.50 24.10
CA MET A 125 -10.22 -29.52 25.08
C MET A 125 -9.56 -29.37 26.45
N LEU A 126 -8.36 -28.78 26.52
CA LEU A 126 -7.69 -28.47 27.78
C LEU A 126 -8.41 -27.37 28.59
N HIS A 127 -9.14 -26.48 27.92
CA HIS A 127 -9.71 -25.27 28.54
C HIS A 127 -11.23 -25.24 28.55
N GLU A 128 -11.89 -26.01 27.69
CA GLU A 128 -13.34 -26.08 27.59
C GLU A 128 -13.86 -27.52 27.70
N LYS A 129 -15.06 -27.67 28.29
CA LYS A 129 -15.74 -28.97 28.40
C LYS A 129 -16.48 -29.29 27.10
N VAL A 130 -15.74 -29.74 26.10
CA VAL A 130 -16.26 -30.18 24.81
C VAL A 130 -15.82 -31.61 24.50
N ASP A 131 -16.64 -32.37 23.78
CA ASP A 131 -16.23 -33.67 23.26
C ASP A 131 -15.32 -33.52 22.01
N ALA A 132 -14.64 -34.61 21.63
CA ALA A 132 -13.69 -34.59 20.52
C ALA A 132 -14.35 -34.23 19.16
N ALA A 133 -15.61 -34.59 18.94
CA ALA A 133 -16.30 -34.32 17.68
C ALA A 133 -16.67 -32.84 17.58
N GLN A 134 -17.18 -32.26 18.66
CA GLN A 134 -17.46 -30.83 18.80
C GLN A 134 -16.19 -30.00 18.70
N ALA A 135 -15.11 -30.45 19.35
CA ALA A 135 -13.82 -29.76 19.30
C ALA A 135 -13.24 -29.75 17.88
N ARG A 136 -13.30 -30.88 17.16
CA ARG A 136 -12.85 -30.96 15.76
C ARG A 136 -13.68 -30.05 14.86
N LYS A 137 -15.01 -30.00 15.04
CA LYS A 137 -15.87 -29.07 14.28
C LYS A 137 -15.46 -27.62 14.52
N ARG A 138 -15.28 -27.21 15.79
CA ARG A 138 -14.81 -25.85 16.12
C ARG A 138 -13.42 -25.55 15.59
N ALA A 139 -12.53 -26.54 15.54
CA ALA A 139 -11.21 -26.37 14.93
C ALA A 139 -11.32 -26.15 13.41
N ILE A 140 -12.21 -26.85 12.71
CA ILE A 140 -12.51 -26.60 11.28
C ILE A 140 -13.06 -25.18 11.11
N ASP A 141 -14.04 -24.79 11.92
CA ASP A 141 -14.66 -23.46 11.86
C ASP A 141 -13.61 -22.36 12.13
N ALA A 142 -12.70 -22.58 13.08
CA ALA A 142 -11.59 -21.67 13.37
C ALA A 142 -10.60 -21.59 12.20
N LEU A 143 -10.23 -22.72 11.59
CA LEU A 143 -9.39 -22.76 10.39
C LEU A 143 -10.05 -22.04 9.21
N ALA A 144 -11.37 -22.19 9.03
CA ALA A 144 -12.14 -21.48 8.03
C ALA A 144 -12.12 -19.96 8.28
N ALA A 145 -12.34 -19.54 9.53
CA ALA A 145 -12.35 -18.13 9.93
C ALA A 145 -11.00 -17.44 9.67
N VAL A 146 -9.88 -18.16 9.82
CA VAL A 146 -8.55 -17.63 9.51
C VAL A 146 -8.16 -17.78 8.02
N GLY A 147 -9.07 -18.23 7.14
CA GLY A 147 -8.89 -18.20 5.69
C GLY A 147 -8.39 -19.50 5.04
N PHE A 148 -8.51 -20.66 5.68
CA PHE A 148 -8.26 -21.93 4.99
C PHE A 148 -9.35 -22.19 3.95
N ARG A 149 -8.96 -22.52 2.70
CA ARG A 149 -9.90 -22.81 1.60
C ARG A 149 -10.53 -24.20 1.71
N GLN A 150 -9.82 -25.16 2.28
CA GLN A 150 -10.27 -26.55 2.45
C GLN A 150 -9.99 -27.02 3.89
N PRO A 151 -10.57 -26.36 4.90
CA PRO A 151 -10.25 -26.60 6.31
C PRO A 151 -10.52 -28.05 6.72
N GLU A 152 -11.55 -28.70 6.18
CA GLU A 152 -11.90 -30.09 6.46
C GLU A 152 -10.83 -31.08 6.01
N ARG A 153 -10.12 -30.75 4.92
CA ARG A 153 -9.01 -31.55 4.40
C ARG A 153 -7.68 -31.18 5.06
N GLN A 154 -7.46 -29.89 5.29
CA GLN A 154 -6.18 -29.36 5.76
C GLN A 154 -5.99 -29.48 7.27
N ILE A 155 -7.06 -29.70 8.04
CA ILE A 155 -6.98 -29.96 9.48
C ILE A 155 -6.08 -31.18 9.81
N ASP A 156 -6.00 -32.15 8.90
CA ASP A 156 -5.17 -33.35 9.07
C ASP A 156 -3.77 -33.19 8.44
N ALA A 157 -3.42 -32.00 7.97
CA ALA A 157 -2.08 -31.70 7.45
C ALA A 157 -1.06 -31.52 8.58
N TYR A 158 0.19 -31.89 8.30
CA TYR A 158 1.31 -31.59 9.19
C TYR A 158 1.85 -30.17 8.93
N PRO A 159 2.48 -29.51 9.93
CA PRO A 159 3.03 -28.17 9.78
C PRO A 159 4.01 -28.03 8.59
N PHE A 160 4.84 -29.04 8.33
CA PHE A 160 5.80 -29.03 7.23
C PHE A 160 5.17 -29.22 5.84
N GLU A 161 3.87 -29.54 5.76
CA GLU A 161 3.12 -29.66 4.51
C GLU A 161 2.39 -28.35 4.15
N LEU A 162 2.37 -27.38 5.07
CA LEU A 162 1.73 -26.08 4.91
C LEU A 162 2.76 -25.00 4.55
N SER A 163 2.31 -23.98 3.81
CA SER A 163 3.11 -22.77 3.59
C SER A 163 3.30 -22.00 4.90
N GLY A 164 4.29 -21.10 4.96
CA GLY A 164 4.52 -20.23 6.12
C GLY A 164 3.26 -19.45 6.54
N GLY A 165 2.55 -18.85 5.57
CA GLY A 165 1.29 -18.14 5.82
C GLY A 165 0.16 -19.05 6.32
N LEU A 166 0.05 -20.29 5.82
CA LEU A 166 -0.93 -21.25 6.34
C LEU A 166 -0.58 -21.72 7.76
N ASN A 167 0.70 -21.92 8.07
CA ASN A 167 1.14 -22.20 9.43
C ASN A 167 0.84 -21.02 10.36
N GLN A 168 1.07 -19.78 9.94
CA GLN A 168 0.70 -18.59 10.71
C GLN A 168 -0.80 -18.57 11.01
N ARG A 169 -1.65 -18.78 9.98
CA ARG A 169 -3.10 -18.84 10.13
C ARG A 169 -3.54 -19.94 11.10
N ALA A 170 -2.97 -21.15 10.98
CA ALA A 170 -3.24 -22.25 11.90
C ALA A 170 -2.88 -21.90 13.35
N MET A 171 -1.77 -21.19 13.56
CA MET A 171 -1.37 -20.72 14.89
C MET A 171 -2.33 -19.67 15.44
N ILE A 172 -2.80 -18.74 14.60
CA ILE A 172 -3.81 -17.76 15.01
C ILE A 172 -5.10 -18.47 15.40
N ALA A 173 -5.56 -19.45 14.61
CA ALA A 173 -6.72 -20.26 14.95
C ALA A 173 -6.54 -20.97 16.30
N MET A 174 -5.36 -21.55 16.56
CA MET A 174 -5.03 -22.17 17.85
C MET A 174 -5.07 -21.16 19.00
N ALA A 175 -4.51 -19.96 18.80
CA ALA A 175 -4.42 -18.92 19.83
C ALA A 175 -5.79 -18.29 20.16
N THR A 176 -6.73 -18.30 19.21
CA THR A 176 -8.02 -17.59 19.34
C THR A 176 -9.22 -18.52 19.58
N ILE A 177 -9.06 -19.83 19.46
CA ILE A 177 -10.17 -20.81 19.57
C ILE A 177 -10.92 -20.74 20.92
N THR A 178 -10.23 -20.30 21.96
CA THR A 178 -10.73 -20.12 23.34
C THR A 178 -11.20 -18.70 23.65
N ARG A 179 -11.10 -17.77 22.68
CA ARG A 179 -11.45 -16.34 22.81
C ARG A 179 -10.77 -15.68 24.02
N PRO A 180 -9.43 -15.55 23.99
CA PRO A 180 -8.67 -15.00 25.11
C PRO A 180 -9.06 -13.54 25.37
N ALA A 181 -8.88 -13.07 26.61
CA ALA A 181 -9.04 -11.66 26.93
C ALA A 181 -7.84 -10.84 26.42
N LEU A 182 -6.64 -11.42 26.45
CA LEU A 182 -5.40 -10.84 25.95
C LEU A 182 -4.76 -11.76 24.90
N LEU A 183 -4.52 -11.21 23.71
CA LEU A 183 -3.72 -11.85 22.67
C LEU A 183 -2.38 -11.13 22.54
N ILE A 184 -1.28 -11.84 22.80
CA ILE A 184 0.07 -11.35 22.56
C ILE A 184 0.50 -11.81 21.17
N ALA A 185 0.72 -10.88 20.25
CA ALA A 185 1.15 -11.19 18.91
C ALA A 185 2.61 -10.79 18.73
N ASP A 186 3.53 -11.77 18.84
CA ASP A 186 4.97 -11.53 18.69
C ASP A 186 5.38 -11.62 17.23
N GLU A 187 5.53 -10.46 16.58
CA GLU A 187 5.93 -10.35 15.17
C GLU A 187 5.07 -11.22 14.22
N PRO A 188 3.73 -11.11 14.27
CA PRO A 188 2.80 -12.05 13.64
C PRO A 188 2.81 -12.02 12.10
N THR A 189 3.50 -11.05 11.50
CA THR A 189 3.56 -10.84 10.05
C THR A 189 4.99 -10.96 9.51
N THR A 190 5.97 -11.27 10.35
CA THR A 190 7.37 -11.41 9.92
C THR A 190 7.50 -12.58 8.94
N ALA A 191 8.30 -12.39 7.88
CA ALA A 191 8.54 -13.37 6.82
C ALA A 191 7.30 -13.79 5.99
N LEU A 192 6.23 -12.99 6.01
CA LEU A 192 5.06 -13.13 5.13
C LEU A 192 5.11 -12.11 3.99
N ASP A 193 4.48 -12.42 2.87
CA ASP A 193 4.26 -11.43 1.81
C ASP A 193 3.21 -10.39 2.22
N VAL A 194 3.22 -9.24 1.53
CA VAL A 194 2.40 -8.07 1.89
C VAL A 194 0.89 -8.32 1.87
N THR A 195 0.39 -9.20 0.99
CA THR A 195 -1.03 -9.53 0.92
C THR A 195 -1.43 -10.44 2.06
N VAL A 196 -0.66 -11.50 2.34
CA VAL A 196 -0.88 -12.35 3.52
C VAL A 196 -0.76 -11.53 4.80
N GLN A 197 0.21 -10.62 4.90
CA GLN A 197 0.38 -9.70 6.02
C GLN A 197 -0.89 -8.87 6.24
N ALA A 198 -1.41 -8.18 5.23
CA ALA A 198 -2.63 -7.40 5.35
C ALA A 198 -3.83 -8.26 5.77
N GLU A 199 -3.95 -9.48 5.25
CA GLU A 199 -4.99 -10.43 5.67
C GLU A 199 -4.87 -10.85 7.15
N ILE A 200 -3.64 -11.03 7.66
CA ILE A 200 -3.39 -11.30 9.09
C ILE A 200 -3.75 -10.08 9.94
N LEU A 201 -3.40 -8.87 9.52
CA LEU A 201 -3.77 -7.65 10.25
C LEU A 201 -5.29 -7.46 10.32
N ARG A 202 -6.00 -7.71 9.21
CA ARG A 202 -7.46 -7.72 9.16
C ARG A 202 -8.04 -8.73 10.16
N LEU A 203 -7.51 -9.95 10.16
CA LEU A 203 -7.93 -10.99 11.10
C LEU A 203 -7.74 -10.58 12.57
N LEU A 204 -6.60 -9.99 12.91
CA LEU A 204 -6.34 -9.50 14.28
C LEU A 204 -7.32 -8.38 14.67
N ARG A 205 -7.58 -7.42 13.78
CA ARG A 205 -8.56 -6.35 13.99
C ARG A 205 -9.98 -6.90 14.16
N ASP A 206 -10.39 -7.86 13.33
CA ASP A 206 -11.72 -8.47 13.42
C ASP A 206 -11.88 -9.22 14.76
N LEU A 207 -10.83 -9.94 15.21
CA LEU A 207 -10.82 -10.62 16.52
C LEU A 207 -10.91 -9.64 17.70
N GLN A 208 -10.23 -8.50 17.63
CA GLN A 208 -10.35 -7.43 18.62
C GLN A 208 -11.79 -6.89 18.65
N ARG A 209 -12.33 -6.52 17.48
CA ARG A 209 -13.66 -5.91 17.34
C ARG A 209 -14.79 -6.85 17.77
N ASP A 210 -14.75 -8.10 17.34
CA ASP A 210 -15.86 -9.03 17.47
C ASP A 210 -15.87 -9.77 18.82
N HIS A 211 -14.72 -9.86 19.50
CA HIS A 211 -14.59 -10.57 20.77
C HIS A 211 -14.15 -9.68 21.95
N GLY A 212 -13.85 -8.40 21.72
CA GLY A 212 -13.33 -7.50 22.75
C GLY A 212 -11.94 -7.90 23.26
N THR A 213 -11.21 -8.69 22.47
CA THR A 213 -9.86 -9.16 22.80
C THR A 213 -8.90 -7.98 22.79
N ALA A 214 -8.17 -7.75 23.87
CA ALA A 214 -7.07 -6.79 23.85
C ALA A 214 -5.86 -7.40 23.16
N ILE A 215 -5.10 -6.59 22.42
CA ILE A 215 -3.94 -7.06 21.65
C ILE A 215 -2.68 -6.36 22.16
N LEU A 216 -1.69 -7.15 22.57
CA LEU A 216 -0.32 -6.67 22.73
C LEU A 216 0.46 -7.07 21.47
N LEU A 217 0.66 -6.12 20.56
CA LEU A 217 1.34 -6.33 19.30
C LEU A 217 2.83 -6.03 19.46
N ILE A 218 3.71 -6.99 19.21
CA ILE A 218 5.15 -6.73 19.15
C ILE A 218 5.53 -6.67 17.69
N ALA A 219 6.08 -5.54 17.28
CA ALA A 219 6.44 -5.30 15.89
C ALA A 219 7.73 -4.51 15.79
N HIS A 220 8.49 -4.78 14.74
CA HIS A 220 9.56 -3.89 14.29
C HIS A 220 9.14 -3.07 13.07
N ASP A 221 8.08 -3.46 12.36
CA ASP A 221 7.51 -2.73 11.22
C ASP A 221 6.53 -1.64 11.72
N LEU A 222 6.93 -0.38 11.54
CA LEU A 222 6.12 0.78 11.91
C LEU A 222 4.87 0.96 11.02
N GLY A 223 4.87 0.43 9.79
CA GLY A 223 3.68 0.42 8.94
C GLY A 223 2.57 -0.43 9.53
N VAL A 224 2.92 -1.63 10.03
CA VAL A 224 1.97 -2.50 10.74
C VAL A 224 1.39 -1.79 11.97
N VAL A 225 2.24 -1.11 12.73
CA VAL A 225 1.83 -0.39 13.96
C VAL A 225 0.85 0.73 13.64
N ALA A 226 1.12 1.55 12.61
CA ALA A 226 0.26 2.65 12.19
C ALA A 226 -1.16 2.20 11.77
N ASN A 227 -1.29 0.93 11.36
CA ASN A 227 -2.53 0.35 10.86
C ASN A 227 -3.40 -0.33 11.91
N LEU A 228 -2.81 -0.78 13.02
CA LEU A 228 -3.50 -1.64 14.00
C LEU A 228 -3.49 -1.10 15.43
N ALA A 229 -2.48 -0.32 15.82
CA ALA A 229 -2.26 0.06 17.21
C ALA A 229 -3.01 1.33 17.62
N ASP A 230 -3.64 1.31 18.79
CA ASP A 230 -4.22 2.50 19.43
C ASP A 230 -3.14 3.25 20.23
N GLU A 231 -2.37 2.52 21.05
CA GLU A 231 -1.23 3.05 21.80
C GLU A 231 0.08 2.40 21.31
N MET A 232 1.19 3.13 21.39
CA MET A 232 2.53 2.65 21.07
C MET A 232 3.47 2.87 22.25
N VAL A 233 4.31 1.87 22.54
CA VAL A 233 5.38 1.87 23.54
C VAL A 233 6.70 1.57 22.85
N VAL A 234 7.61 2.53 22.85
CA VAL A 234 8.88 2.46 22.14
C VAL A 234 9.99 2.04 23.10
N MET A 235 10.61 0.90 22.86
CA MET A 235 11.67 0.31 23.67
C MET A 235 13.05 0.39 23.00
N HIS A 236 14.07 0.69 23.82
CA HIS A 236 15.47 0.63 23.43
C HIS A 236 16.33 0.18 24.63
N HIS A 237 17.22 -0.80 24.41
CA HIS A 237 18.09 -1.37 25.46
C HIS A 237 17.36 -1.69 26.79
N GLY A 238 16.21 -2.36 26.71
CA GLY A 238 15.45 -2.81 27.87
C GLY A 238 14.66 -1.73 28.58
N ARG A 239 14.53 -0.52 28.02
CA ARG A 239 13.83 0.62 28.64
C ARG A 239 12.82 1.24 27.68
N VAL A 240 11.75 1.80 28.24
CA VAL A 240 10.77 2.60 27.49
C VAL A 240 11.35 3.99 27.24
N MET A 241 11.41 4.40 25.98
CA MET A 241 11.92 5.70 25.52
C MET A 241 10.79 6.72 25.34
N GLU A 242 9.64 6.26 24.84
CA GLU A 242 8.46 7.08 24.56
C GLU A 242 7.22 6.18 24.55
N SER A 243 6.07 6.69 24.99
CA SER A 243 4.80 5.96 24.99
C SER A 243 3.60 6.90 24.90
N GLY A 244 2.54 6.51 24.20
CA GLY A 244 1.29 7.28 24.10
C GLY A 244 0.42 6.80 22.94
N MET A 245 -0.52 7.64 22.49
CA MET A 245 -1.38 7.32 21.33
C MET A 245 -0.54 7.19 20.06
N ALA A 246 -0.74 6.11 19.30
CA ALA A 246 0.06 5.83 18.12
C ALA A 246 0.04 7.02 17.13
N ASP A 247 -1.14 7.57 16.86
CA ASP A 247 -1.33 8.69 15.93
C ASP A 247 -0.53 9.95 16.36
N GLU A 248 -0.48 10.24 17.66
CA GLU A 248 0.29 11.36 18.20
C GLU A 248 1.81 11.14 18.07
N LEU A 249 2.28 9.92 18.37
CA LEU A 249 3.70 9.58 18.29
C LEU A 249 4.20 9.53 16.84
N PHE A 250 3.37 9.14 15.87
CA PHE A 250 3.71 9.22 14.44
C PHE A 250 3.72 10.67 13.95
N ALA A 251 2.74 11.48 14.35
CA ALA A 251 2.65 12.87 13.93
C ALA A 251 3.76 13.76 14.55
N GLN A 252 4.07 13.55 15.82
CA GLN A 252 4.98 14.39 16.59
C GLN A 252 5.90 13.57 17.52
N PRO A 253 6.77 12.70 16.97
CA PRO A 253 7.72 11.95 17.77
C PRO A 253 8.63 12.91 18.53
N ARG A 254 8.77 12.76 19.85
CA ARG A 254 9.60 13.67 20.67
C ARG A 254 10.99 13.11 20.87
N HIS A 255 11.11 11.81 21.16
CA HIS A 255 12.36 11.18 21.51
C HIS A 255 13.25 10.99 20.26
N PRO A 256 14.57 11.29 20.33
CA PRO A 256 15.48 11.15 19.19
C PRO A 256 15.51 9.74 18.56
N TYR A 257 15.40 8.71 19.40
CA TYR A 257 15.34 7.31 18.94
C TYR A 257 14.11 7.04 18.06
N LEU A 258 12.91 7.51 18.46
CA LEU A 258 11.70 7.30 17.66
C LEU A 258 11.78 8.07 16.34
N LYS A 259 12.27 9.32 16.36
CA LYS A 259 12.53 10.10 15.14
C LYS A 259 13.45 9.36 14.17
N ALA A 260 14.49 8.71 14.69
CA ALA A 260 15.43 7.93 13.89
C ALA A 260 14.81 6.63 13.36
N LEU A 261 13.99 5.93 14.15
CA LEU A 261 13.26 4.75 13.67
C LEU A 261 12.31 5.09 12.52
N VAL A 262 11.50 6.15 12.67
CA VAL A 262 10.58 6.61 11.60
C VAL A 262 11.38 7.02 10.35
N GLY A 263 12.49 7.74 10.51
CA GLY A 263 13.36 8.15 9.40
C GLY A 263 14.12 7.01 8.70
N ALA A 264 14.16 5.82 9.30
CA ALA A 264 14.80 4.64 8.73
C ALA A 264 13.84 3.76 7.90
N VAL A 265 12.52 3.99 7.98
CA VAL A 265 11.53 3.21 7.23
C VAL A 265 11.48 3.69 5.77
N PRO A 266 11.65 2.80 4.76
CA PRO A 266 11.46 3.17 3.36
C PRO A 266 9.97 3.43 3.06
N ARG A 267 9.71 4.43 2.21
CA ARG A 267 8.37 4.83 1.78
C ARG A 267 8.25 4.72 0.25
N ILE A 268 7.07 4.36 -0.24
CA ILE A 268 6.80 4.36 -1.68
C ILE A 268 6.79 5.81 -2.18
N GLY A 269 7.39 6.04 -3.35
CA GLY A 269 7.43 7.37 -3.97
C GLY A 269 8.54 8.26 -3.43
N MET A 270 9.52 7.71 -2.70
CA MET A 270 10.68 8.47 -2.28
C MET A 270 11.43 9.07 -3.50
N PRO A 271 11.84 10.35 -3.43
CA PRO A 271 12.75 10.95 -4.41
C PRO A 271 14.06 10.16 -4.50
N ARG A 272 14.66 10.08 -5.70
CA ARG A 272 15.90 9.31 -5.91
C ARG A 272 17.09 9.86 -5.12
N ASP A 273 17.09 11.15 -4.82
CA ASP A 273 18.12 11.83 -4.06
C ASP A 273 17.93 11.72 -2.54
N GLU A 274 16.71 11.48 -2.06
CA GLU A 274 16.42 11.27 -0.64
C GLU A 274 17.11 9.99 -0.13
N ARG A 275 17.80 10.06 1.00
CA ARG A 275 18.46 8.92 1.64
C ARG A 275 17.74 8.54 2.94
N LEU A 276 17.67 7.24 3.21
CA LEU A 276 17.22 6.73 4.51
C LEU A 276 18.16 7.22 5.61
N LYS A 277 17.59 7.53 6.78
CA LYS A 277 18.33 8.04 7.94
C LYS A 277 18.44 6.96 9.01
N PRO A 278 19.45 6.08 8.97
CA PRO A 278 19.64 5.07 10.01
C PRO A 278 20.06 5.71 11.33
N LEU A 279 19.93 4.97 12.44
CA LEU A 279 20.41 5.45 13.76
C LEU A 279 21.92 5.65 13.80
N ARG A 280 22.65 4.89 12.98
CA ARG A 280 24.10 4.96 12.81
C ARG A 280 24.41 4.79 11.34
N ASP A 281 25.23 5.65 10.77
CA ASP A 281 25.71 5.45 9.40
C ASP A 281 26.84 4.42 9.34
N ILE A 282 26.96 3.76 8.19
CA ILE A 282 28.15 2.97 7.88
C ILE A 282 29.15 3.90 7.21
N PRO A 283 30.33 4.15 7.81
CA PRO A 283 31.40 4.85 7.11
C PRO A 283 31.93 3.93 6.01
N VAL A 284 31.55 4.22 4.77
CA VAL A 284 31.98 3.46 3.59
C VAL A 284 33.19 4.14 2.94
N SER A 285 34.24 3.37 2.69
CA SER A 285 35.42 3.87 1.98
C SER A 285 35.27 3.54 0.50
N LEU A 286 34.67 4.48 -0.24
CA LEU A 286 34.36 4.32 -1.66
C LEU A 286 35.25 5.22 -2.53
N PRO A 287 35.59 4.80 -3.76
CA PRO A 287 36.34 5.64 -4.70
C PRO A 287 35.67 7.02 -4.88
N ALA A 288 36.49 8.07 -5.01
CA ALA A 288 36.01 9.45 -5.17
C ALA A 288 35.39 9.71 -6.55
N THR A 289 35.82 8.97 -7.57
CA THR A 289 35.30 9.03 -8.94
C THR A 289 34.39 7.85 -9.21
N ALA A 290 33.13 8.11 -9.53
CA ALA A 290 32.22 7.08 -10.04
C ALA A 290 32.80 6.47 -11.32
N ARG A 291 32.73 5.15 -11.46
CA ARG A 291 33.07 4.50 -12.73
C ARG A 291 32.01 4.95 -13.75
N PRO A 292 32.38 5.55 -14.90
CA PRO A 292 31.38 5.92 -15.90
C PRO A 292 30.62 4.65 -16.30
N PRO A 293 29.28 4.68 -16.38
CA PRO A 293 28.51 3.48 -16.70
C PRO A 293 28.94 3.00 -18.07
N ALA A 294 29.64 1.86 -18.11
CA ALA A 294 30.11 1.27 -19.35
C ALA A 294 28.88 0.92 -20.21
N ALA A 295 28.67 1.70 -21.28
CA ALA A 295 27.53 1.58 -22.18
C ALA A 295 26.17 1.44 -21.45
N ALA A 296 25.77 2.48 -20.71
CA ALA A 296 24.45 2.57 -20.11
C ALA A 296 23.37 2.17 -21.14
N GLN A 297 22.52 1.20 -20.78
CA GLN A 297 21.41 0.62 -21.56
C GLN A 297 21.69 -0.64 -22.40
N ALA A 298 22.93 -1.08 -22.59
CA ALA A 298 23.17 -2.37 -23.26
C ALA A 298 22.66 -3.55 -22.42
N VAL A 299 21.96 -4.50 -23.05
CA VAL A 299 21.46 -5.71 -22.38
C VAL A 299 22.65 -6.57 -21.93
N LEU A 300 22.74 -6.83 -20.63
CA LEU A 300 23.74 -7.72 -20.05
C LEU A 300 23.27 -9.17 -20.12
N LEU A 301 22.04 -9.42 -19.66
CA LEU A 301 21.45 -10.75 -19.56
C LEU A 301 20.02 -10.72 -20.11
N ARG A 302 19.66 -11.71 -20.91
CA ARG A 302 18.31 -11.95 -21.42
C ARG A 302 17.89 -13.38 -21.10
N ALA A 303 16.77 -13.51 -20.39
CA ALA A 303 16.09 -14.77 -20.15
C ALA A 303 14.81 -14.82 -21.00
N GLU A 304 14.58 -15.93 -21.70
CA GLU A 304 13.43 -16.10 -22.60
C GLU A 304 12.72 -17.43 -22.32
N GLY A 305 11.42 -17.37 -22.06
CA GLY A 305 10.54 -18.53 -21.98
C GLY A 305 10.94 -19.55 -20.92
N LEU A 306 11.51 -19.11 -19.79
CA LEU A 306 11.98 -20.04 -18.75
C LEU A 306 10.82 -20.85 -18.18
N GLN A 307 11.02 -22.16 -18.05
CA GLN A 307 10.05 -23.06 -17.43
C GLN A 307 10.73 -23.99 -16.42
N LYS A 308 10.03 -24.27 -15.32
CA LYS A 308 10.44 -25.29 -14.36
C LYS A 308 9.26 -25.95 -13.67
N ARG A 309 9.23 -27.28 -13.71
CA ARG A 309 8.37 -28.17 -12.94
C ARG A 309 9.20 -28.96 -11.94
N PHE A 310 8.67 -29.09 -10.72
CA PHE A 310 9.22 -30.02 -9.74
C PHE A 310 8.39 -31.31 -9.77
N ALA A 311 9.02 -32.46 -9.54
CA ALA A 311 8.31 -33.73 -9.48
C ALA A 311 7.32 -33.71 -8.30
N GLY A 312 6.04 -34.01 -8.56
CA GLY A 312 5.04 -34.23 -7.52
C GLY A 312 5.34 -35.50 -6.72
N ARG A 313 4.83 -35.57 -5.47
CA ARG A 313 4.83 -36.82 -4.71
C ARG A 313 4.13 -37.90 -5.55
N LYS A 314 4.81 -39.03 -5.81
CA LYS A 314 4.15 -40.20 -6.42
C LYS A 314 2.94 -40.55 -5.58
N ALA A 315 1.76 -40.58 -6.21
CA ALA A 315 0.57 -41.13 -5.60
C ALA A 315 0.88 -42.52 -5.03
N GLY A 316 0.33 -42.83 -3.85
CA GLY A 316 0.47 -44.14 -3.22
C GLY A 316 0.07 -45.28 -4.17
N LEU A 317 0.52 -46.50 -3.85
CA LEU A 317 0.40 -47.74 -4.64
C LEU A 317 -1.06 -48.24 -4.85
N TRP A 318 -2.07 -47.36 -4.87
CA TRP A 318 -3.46 -47.72 -5.12
C TRP A 318 -3.82 -47.48 -6.60
N PRO A 319 -4.39 -48.49 -7.30
CA PRO A 319 -4.84 -48.34 -8.67
C PRO A 319 -6.00 -47.34 -8.71
N GLY A 320 -5.82 -46.20 -9.39
CA GLY A 320 -6.86 -45.18 -9.58
C GLY A 320 -6.58 -43.80 -9.00
N SER A 321 -5.50 -43.63 -8.21
CA SER A 321 -5.08 -42.29 -7.79
C SER A 321 -4.41 -41.54 -8.96
N LYS A 322 -5.21 -40.74 -9.69
CA LYS A 322 -4.66 -39.75 -10.63
C LYS A 322 -3.87 -38.72 -9.81
N SER A 323 -2.55 -38.78 -9.87
CA SER A 323 -1.70 -37.73 -9.33
C SER A 323 -1.91 -36.49 -10.20
N GLU A 324 -2.41 -35.39 -9.63
CA GLU A 324 -2.43 -34.12 -10.33
C GLU A 324 -0.99 -33.73 -10.71
N PRO A 325 -0.73 -33.35 -11.97
CA PRO A 325 0.61 -32.92 -12.36
C PRO A 325 1.02 -31.71 -11.53
N ALA A 326 2.16 -31.81 -10.84
CA ALA A 326 2.66 -30.74 -9.99
C ALA A 326 2.75 -29.42 -10.77
N PRO A 327 2.24 -28.30 -10.25
CA PRO A 327 2.20 -27.03 -10.97
C PRO A 327 3.60 -26.54 -11.38
N LEU A 328 3.67 -25.78 -12.47
CA LEU A 328 4.91 -25.13 -12.89
C LEU A 328 5.31 -24.07 -11.86
N ALA A 329 6.51 -24.19 -11.29
CA ALA A 329 7.06 -23.21 -10.37
C ALA A 329 7.60 -21.98 -11.12
N VAL A 330 7.98 -22.16 -12.39
CA VAL A 330 8.33 -21.09 -13.33
C VAL A 330 7.65 -21.45 -14.65
N ASN A 331 6.94 -20.50 -15.25
CA ASN A 331 6.13 -20.72 -16.42
C ASN A 331 6.20 -19.50 -17.34
N ASP A 332 6.89 -19.63 -18.48
CA ASP A 332 7.03 -18.57 -19.48
C ASP A 332 7.57 -17.24 -18.89
N VAL A 333 8.68 -17.33 -18.15
CA VAL A 333 9.33 -16.15 -17.58
C VAL A 333 10.38 -15.61 -18.55
N SER A 334 10.18 -14.37 -18.99
CA SER A 334 11.06 -13.66 -19.92
C SER A 334 11.36 -12.25 -19.40
N PHE A 335 12.65 -11.90 -19.28
CA PHE A 335 13.09 -10.57 -18.86
C PHE A 335 14.52 -10.27 -19.34
N GLU A 336 14.88 -9.00 -19.35
CA GLU A 336 16.24 -8.54 -19.61
C GLU A 336 16.75 -7.63 -18.49
N ILE A 337 18.06 -7.69 -18.25
CA ILE A 337 18.78 -6.83 -17.30
C ILE A 337 19.84 -6.06 -18.08
N ARG A 338 19.83 -4.73 -18.00
CA ARG A 338 20.78 -3.85 -18.69
C ARG A 338 21.98 -3.56 -17.80
N ARG A 339 23.14 -3.27 -18.40
CA ARG A 339 24.36 -2.92 -17.67
C ARG A 339 24.13 -1.69 -16.78
N GLY A 340 24.46 -1.81 -15.49
CA GLY A 340 24.29 -0.77 -14.48
C GLY A 340 22.86 -0.56 -13.98
N GLU A 341 21.89 -1.33 -14.50
CA GLU A 341 20.51 -1.32 -14.04
C GLU A 341 20.37 -2.15 -12.76
N CYS A 342 19.47 -1.73 -11.87
CA CYS A 342 18.91 -2.63 -10.87
C CYS A 342 17.47 -3.03 -11.25
N LEU A 343 17.29 -4.29 -11.65
CA LEU A 343 15.96 -4.87 -11.88
C LEU A 343 15.42 -5.43 -10.57
N GLY A 344 14.31 -4.88 -10.07
CA GLY A 344 13.58 -5.42 -8.94
C GLY A 344 12.66 -6.57 -9.36
N LEU A 345 12.69 -7.70 -8.67
CA LEU A 345 11.76 -8.82 -8.88
C LEU A 345 10.92 -9.00 -7.61
N VAL A 346 9.61 -8.78 -7.75
CA VAL A 346 8.65 -8.76 -6.62
C VAL A 346 7.50 -9.73 -6.84
N GLY A 347 6.83 -10.13 -5.77
CA GLY A 347 5.66 -11.00 -5.81
C GLY A 347 5.47 -11.76 -4.50
N GLU A 348 4.31 -12.41 -4.35
CA GLU A 348 3.96 -13.20 -3.15
C GLU A 348 4.93 -14.37 -2.89
N SER A 349 4.91 -14.89 -1.66
CA SER A 349 5.68 -16.09 -1.34
C SER A 349 5.25 -17.26 -2.21
N GLY A 350 6.21 -18.03 -2.72
CA GLY A 350 5.92 -19.12 -3.66
C GLY A 350 5.61 -18.69 -5.11
N SER A 351 5.70 -17.40 -5.45
CA SER A 351 5.46 -16.93 -6.83
C SER A 351 6.49 -17.41 -7.87
N GLY A 352 7.63 -17.98 -7.44
CA GLY A 352 8.67 -18.55 -8.31
C GLY A 352 10.01 -17.78 -8.34
N LYS A 353 10.12 -16.65 -7.62
CA LYS A 353 11.33 -15.78 -7.60
C LYS A 353 12.62 -16.54 -7.29
N THR A 354 12.65 -17.30 -6.19
CA THR A 354 13.82 -18.10 -5.79
C THR A 354 14.15 -19.22 -6.79
N THR A 355 13.14 -19.73 -7.51
CA THR A 355 13.38 -20.72 -8.56
C THR A 355 14.08 -20.07 -9.76
N VAL A 356 13.63 -18.88 -10.18
CA VAL A 356 14.29 -18.08 -11.24
C VAL A 356 15.73 -17.77 -10.87
N THR A 357 16.00 -17.33 -9.63
CA THR A 357 17.37 -17.01 -9.20
C THR A 357 18.30 -18.23 -9.19
N ARG A 358 17.79 -19.40 -8.78
CA ARG A 358 18.54 -20.68 -8.83
C ARG A 358 18.80 -21.17 -10.25
N ILE A 359 17.89 -20.90 -11.18
CA ILE A 359 18.08 -21.18 -12.60
C ILE A 359 19.21 -20.29 -13.16
N LEU A 360 19.18 -18.98 -12.88
CA LEU A 360 20.26 -18.04 -13.28
C LEU A 360 21.62 -18.45 -12.69
N ALA A 361 21.64 -18.94 -11.45
CA ALA A 361 22.84 -19.44 -10.76
C ALA A 361 23.41 -20.74 -11.36
N ARG A 362 22.65 -21.41 -12.23
CA ARG A 362 22.91 -22.80 -12.64
C ARG A 362 23.11 -23.73 -11.43
N SER A 363 22.24 -23.58 -10.43
CA SER A 363 22.09 -24.52 -9.31
C SER A 363 20.88 -25.44 -9.49
N ILE A 364 19.92 -25.04 -10.34
CA ILE A 364 18.81 -25.86 -10.81
C ILE A 364 18.74 -25.69 -12.33
N GLU A 365 18.43 -26.77 -13.06
CA GLU A 365 18.23 -26.74 -14.50
C GLU A 365 16.81 -26.28 -14.84
N ALA A 366 16.68 -25.43 -15.87
CA ALA A 366 15.39 -25.13 -16.48
C ALA A 366 14.93 -26.32 -17.34
N ASP A 367 13.63 -26.55 -17.40
CA ASP A 367 13.07 -27.61 -18.27
C ASP A 367 12.90 -27.11 -19.71
N ALA A 368 12.73 -25.80 -19.90
CA ALA A 368 12.67 -25.13 -21.19
C ALA A 368 13.08 -23.65 -21.06
N GLY A 369 13.30 -23.01 -22.21
CA GLY A 369 13.71 -21.61 -22.32
C GLY A 369 15.21 -21.43 -22.61
N SER A 370 15.67 -20.19 -22.64
CA SER A 370 17.08 -19.86 -22.87
C SER A 370 17.55 -18.70 -21.98
N ILE A 371 18.86 -18.66 -21.71
CA ILE A 371 19.50 -17.56 -20.99
C ILE A 371 20.74 -17.17 -21.79
N ARG A 372 20.72 -15.96 -22.34
CA ARG A 372 21.86 -15.36 -23.04
C ARG A 372 22.47 -14.26 -22.19
N MET A 373 23.79 -14.23 -22.07
CA MET A 373 24.50 -13.11 -21.44
C MET A 373 25.60 -12.62 -22.37
N ALA A 374 25.78 -11.30 -22.49
CA ALA A 374 26.86 -10.70 -23.26
C ALA A 374 28.22 -11.28 -22.84
N GLY A 375 29.01 -11.81 -23.77
CA GLY A 375 30.33 -12.35 -23.51
C GLY A 375 31.44 -11.28 -23.49
N PRO A 376 32.64 -11.61 -22.97
CA PRO A 376 33.79 -10.70 -22.98
C PRO A 376 34.22 -10.29 -24.39
N ASP A 377 34.02 -11.20 -25.36
CA ASP A 377 34.42 -11.03 -26.76
C ASP A 377 33.32 -10.38 -27.62
N GLY A 378 32.23 -9.91 -27.00
CA GLY A 378 31.08 -9.28 -27.67
C GLY A 378 30.02 -10.25 -28.21
N ASN A 379 30.27 -11.56 -28.21
CA ASN A 379 29.28 -12.58 -28.56
C ASN A 379 28.45 -13.01 -27.34
N ASP A 380 27.17 -13.30 -27.54
CA ASP A 380 26.30 -13.82 -26.48
C ASP A 380 26.69 -15.26 -26.09
N ILE A 381 26.72 -15.52 -24.78
CA ILE A 381 26.95 -16.83 -24.20
C ILE A 381 25.60 -17.45 -23.84
N ASP A 382 25.32 -18.65 -24.35
CA ASP A 382 24.22 -19.48 -23.87
C ASP A 382 24.60 -20.11 -22.53
N VAL A 383 23.99 -19.61 -21.45
CA VAL A 383 24.29 -20.01 -20.07
C VAL A 383 23.78 -21.42 -19.76
N LEU A 384 22.70 -21.87 -20.40
CA LEU A 384 22.13 -23.20 -20.14
C LEU A 384 22.98 -24.31 -20.76
N ALA A 385 23.73 -24.01 -21.82
CA ALA A 385 24.65 -24.94 -22.48
C ALA A 385 26.04 -25.05 -21.78
N LEU A 386 26.30 -24.24 -20.74
CA LEU A 386 27.60 -24.25 -20.07
C LEU A 386 27.77 -25.46 -19.16
N GLU A 387 28.92 -26.13 -19.32
CA GLU A 387 29.36 -27.27 -18.52
C GLU A 387 30.82 -27.12 -18.06
N GLY A 388 31.22 -27.94 -17.08
CA GLY A 388 32.62 -28.06 -16.65
C GLY A 388 33.30 -26.73 -16.30
N GLU A 389 34.44 -26.46 -16.95
CA GLU A 389 35.24 -25.26 -16.69
C GLU A 389 34.57 -23.98 -17.19
N ALA A 390 33.84 -24.04 -18.29
CA ALA A 390 33.09 -22.88 -18.80
C ALA A 390 32.01 -22.44 -17.81
N LEU A 391 31.32 -23.40 -17.18
CA LEU A 391 30.37 -23.12 -16.10
C LEU A 391 31.06 -22.58 -14.83
N ARG A 392 32.26 -23.07 -14.51
CA ARG A 392 33.06 -22.55 -13.39
C ARG A 392 33.47 -21.08 -13.64
N GLN A 393 33.85 -20.73 -14.86
CA GLN A 393 34.18 -19.35 -15.24
C GLN A 393 32.94 -18.45 -15.23
N TRP A 394 31.80 -18.94 -15.73
CA TRP A 394 30.51 -18.25 -15.66
C TRP A 394 30.14 -17.83 -14.24
N ARG A 395 30.31 -18.74 -13.26
CA ARG A 395 30.01 -18.46 -11.85
C ARG A 395 30.86 -17.34 -11.27
N ARG A 396 31.94 -16.90 -11.91
CA ARG A 396 32.68 -15.69 -11.48
C ARG A 396 31.95 -14.40 -11.85
N ARG A 397 31.20 -14.41 -12.95
CA ARG A 397 30.50 -13.24 -13.51
C ARG A 397 29.18 -12.95 -12.81
N ILE A 398 28.57 -13.97 -12.20
CA ILE A 398 27.35 -13.86 -11.40
C ILE A 398 27.61 -14.25 -9.95
N GLN A 399 27.25 -13.39 -9.01
CA GLN A 399 27.44 -13.65 -7.57
C GLN A 399 26.14 -13.40 -6.81
N PHE A 400 26.00 -14.10 -5.68
CA PHE A 400 24.77 -14.12 -4.88
C PHE A 400 25.02 -13.58 -3.48
N VAL A 401 24.14 -12.69 -3.04
CA VAL A 401 23.94 -12.35 -1.64
C VAL A 401 22.67 -13.06 -1.18
N PHE A 402 22.82 -14.00 -0.26
CA PHE A 402 21.73 -14.86 0.22
C PHE A 402 20.86 -14.14 1.26
N GLN A 403 19.61 -14.59 1.38
CA GLN A 403 18.59 -14.06 2.30
C GLN A 403 19.02 -14.10 3.77
N ASN A 404 19.61 -15.21 4.23
CA ASN A 404 19.96 -15.38 5.64
C ASN A 404 21.48 -15.22 5.88
N PRO A 405 21.92 -14.12 6.52
CA PRO A 405 23.34 -13.88 6.81
C PRO A 405 23.96 -14.91 7.77
N TYR A 406 23.16 -15.59 8.59
CA TYR A 406 23.64 -16.56 9.58
C TYR A 406 24.02 -17.90 8.95
N SER A 407 23.19 -18.41 8.04
CA SER A 407 23.45 -19.68 7.35
C SER A 407 24.39 -19.52 6.14
N ALA A 408 24.48 -18.32 5.59
CA ALA A 408 25.32 -18.05 4.42
C ALA A 408 26.83 -18.05 4.70
N LEU A 409 27.26 -17.84 5.95
CA LEU A 409 28.68 -17.75 6.33
C LEU A 409 29.12 -19.00 7.09
N ASN A 410 30.27 -19.58 6.74
CA ASN A 410 30.81 -20.73 7.46
C ASN A 410 31.25 -20.31 8.88
N PRO A 411 30.62 -20.82 9.96
CA PRO A 411 30.89 -20.37 11.33
C PRO A 411 32.27 -20.79 11.84
N ARG A 412 32.95 -21.71 11.14
CA ARG A 412 34.29 -22.23 11.50
C ARG A 412 35.42 -21.47 10.81
N MET A 413 35.12 -20.50 9.95
CA MET A 413 36.11 -19.70 9.25
C MET A 413 36.15 -18.28 9.81
N THR A 414 37.32 -17.66 9.76
CA THR A 414 37.45 -16.23 10.08
C THR A 414 36.86 -15.39 8.95
N VAL A 415 36.41 -14.17 9.26
CA VAL A 415 35.79 -13.26 8.28
C VAL A 415 36.72 -12.96 7.11
N GLY A 416 38.01 -12.70 7.37
CA GLY A 416 38.98 -12.47 6.30
C GLY A 416 39.13 -13.70 5.38
N SER A 417 39.08 -14.91 5.94
CA SER A 417 39.11 -16.15 5.15
C SER A 417 37.84 -16.33 4.32
N ILE A 418 36.67 -15.98 4.86
CA ILE A 418 35.38 -16.08 4.16
C ILE A 418 35.35 -15.15 2.95
N VAL A 419 35.83 -13.91 3.09
CA VAL A 419 35.87 -12.94 1.98
C VAL A 419 36.93 -13.34 0.94
N ALA A 420 38.05 -13.93 1.36
CA ALA A 420 39.11 -14.41 0.45
C ALA A 420 38.81 -15.77 -0.22
N GLU A 421 37.84 -16.53 0.29
CA GLU A 421 37.54 -17.89 -0.16
C GLU A 421 37.17 -17.98 -1.65
N PRO A 422 36.31 -17.11 -2.23
CA PRO A 422 36.02 -17.14 -3.66
C PRO A 422 37.28 -16.98 -4.52
N LEU A 423 38.19 -16.08 -4.15
CA LEU A 423 39.47 -15.88 -4.84
C LEU A 423 40.34 -17.14 -4.77
N LYS A 424 40.33 -17.85 -3.63
CA LYS A 424 41.04 -19.11 -3.45
C LYS A 424 40.48 -20.23 -4.33
N ILE A 425 39.16 -20.40 -4.35
CA ILE A 425 38.47 -21.42 -5.14
C ILE A 425 38.76 -21.25 -6.63
N HIS A 426 38.81 -20.01 -7.11
CA HIS A 426 39.07 -19.68 -8.52
C HIS A 426 40.55 -19.45 -8.86
N GLY A 427 41.47 -19.68 -7.92
CA GLY A 427 42.91 -19.55 -8.17
C GLY A 427 43.38 -18.13 -8.47
N ILE A 428 42.65 -17.10 -8.05
CA ILE A 428 42.94 -15.69 -8.36
C ILE A 428 43.88 -15.10 -7.31
N GLY A 429 45.05 -14.59 -7.74
CA GLY A 429 46.03 -13.94 -6.86
C GLY A 429 46.78 -14.89 -5.92
N THR A 430 47.73 -14.33 -5.17
CA THR A 430 48.55 -15.03 -4.15
C THR A 430 47.88 -14.97 -2.77
N PRO A 431 48.31 -15.78 -1.77
CA PRO A 431 47.77 -15.70 -0.42
C PRO A 431 47.81 -14.27 0.18
N ALA A 432 48.90 -13.54 -0.04
CA ALA A 432 49.05 -12.15 0.42
C ALA A 432 48.05 -11.22 -0.29
N SER A 433 48.03 -11.23 -1.63
CA SER A 433 47.13 -10.34 -2.39
C SER A 433 45.65 -10.64 -2.14
N ARG A 434 45.30 -11.89 -1.80
CA ARG A 434 43.93 -12.26 -1.41
C ARG A 434 43.54 -11.67 -0.06
N GLN A 435 44.47 -11.62 0.89
CA GLN A 435 44.22 -10.98 2.19
C GLN A 435 44.08 -9.47 2.04
N ASP A 436 44.93 -8.83 1.23
CA ASP A 436 44.84 -7.39 0.95
C ASP A 436 43.48 -7.05 0.29
N LYS A 437 43.09 -7.82 -0.74
CA LYS A 437 41.79 -7.65 -1.40
C LYS A 437 40.62 -7.87 -0.43
N ALA A 438 40.71 -8.87 0.46
CA ALA A 438 39.69 -9.11 1.47
C ALA A 438 39.56 -7.94 2.46
N LEU A 439 40.68 -7.36 2.87
CA LEU A 439 40.71 -6.18 3.73
C LEU A 439 40.09 -4.95 3.04
N ASP A 440 40.41 -4.72 1.77
CA ASP A 440 39.82 -3.62 0.99
C ASP A 440 38.30 -3.78 0.85
N LEU A 441 37.82 -5.00 0.59
CA LEU A 441 36.39 -5.30 0.52
C LEU A 441 35.69 -5.15 1.87
N LEU A 442 36.36 -5.50 2.97
CA LEU A 442 35.83 -5.25 4.31
C LEU A 442 35.73 -3.75 4.60
N ARG A 443 36.75 -2.96 4.25
CA ARG A 443 36.73 -1.49 4.37
C ARG A 443 35.64 -0.86 3.51
N LEU A 444 35.41 -1.39 2.31
CA LEU A 444 34.36 -0.95 1.40
C LEU A 444 32.96 -1.06 2.04
N VAL A 445 32.72 -2.12 2.83
CA VAL A 445 31.46 -2.33 3.56
C VAL A 445 31.51 -1.79 5.01
N GLY A 446 32.50 -0.97 5.34
CA GLY A 446 32.63 -0.31 6.65
C GLY A 446 33.00 -1.25 7.79
N LEU A 447 33.88 -2.22 7.54
CA LEU A 447 34.52 -3.08 8.53
C LEU A 447 36.04 -2.88 8.50
N ASP A 448 36.64 -2.65 9.66
CA ASP A 448 38.09 -2.47 9.79
C ASP A 448 38.88 -3.80 9.84
N GLU A 449 40.20 -3.69 9.85
CA GLU A 449 41.15 -4.81 9.86
C GLU A 449 41.00 -5.72 11.08
N SER A 450 40.62 -5.19 12.24
CA SER A 450 40.47 -5.97 13.48
C SER A 450 39.35 -7.01 13.38
N HIS A 451 38.47 -6.88 12.39
CA HIS A 451 37.40 -7.82 12.12
C HIS A 451 37.87 -9.05 11.33
N MET A 452 38.99 -8.98 10.61
CA MET A 452 39.46 -10.07 9.75
C MET A 452 39.68 -11.39 10.48
N ALA A 453 40.25 -11.32 11.69
CA ALA A 453 40.60 -12.48 12.50
C ALA A 453 39.42 -13.05 13.31
N ARG A 454 38.28 -12.35 13.32
CA ARG A 454 37.10 -12.76 14.11
C ARG A 454 36.24 -13.75 13.33
N TYR A 455 35.42 -14.49 14.07
CA TYR A 455 34.46 -15.44 13.51
C TYR A 455 33.08 -14.80 13.33
N PRO A 456 32.24 -15.29 12.38
CA PRO A 456 30.92 -14.73 12.11
C PRO A 456 30.04 -14.55 13.35
N HIS A 457 30.12 -15.49 14.32
CA HIS A 457 29.29 -15.45 15.52
C HIS A 457 29.48 -14.18 16.39
N SER A 458 30.61 -13.48 16.24
CA SER A 458 30.93 -12.25 16.96
C SER A 458 30.31 -10.97 16.36
N PHE A 459 29.61 -11.08 15.24
CA PHE A 459 29.04 -9.95 14.50
C PHE A 459 27.51 -9.90 14.61
N SER A 460 26.97 -8.68 14.54
CA SER A 460 25.52 -8.45 14.40
C SER A 460 24.99 -8.95 13.05
N GLY A 461 23.67 -9.14 12.91
CA GLY A 461 23.05 -9.55 11.66
C GLY A 461 23.42 -8.63 10.48
N GLY A 462 23.37 -7.31 10.69
CA GLY A 462 23.79 -6.33 9.68
C GLY A 462 25.27 -6.42 9.31
N GLN A 463 26.16 -6.61 10.28
CA GLN A 463 27.58 -6.82 10.01
C GLN A 463 27.83 -8.10 9.20
N ARG A 464 27.13 -9.19 9.51
CA ARG A 464 27.22 -10.44 8.73
C ARG A 464 26.71 -10.25 7.32
N GLN A 465 25.63 -9.49 7.12
CA GLN A 465 25.13 -9.18 5.79
C GLN A 465 26.16 -8.40 4.98
N ARG A 466 26.84 -7.43 5.61
CA ARG A 466 27.96 -6.69 5.00
C ARG A 466 29.12 -7.60 4.61
N ILE A 467 29.48 -8.56 5.46
CA ILE A 467 30.48 -9.60 5.13
C ILE A 467 30.02 -10.43 3.93
N GLY A 468 28.74 -10.78 3.87
CA GLY A 468 28.14 -11.47 2.73
C GLY A 468 28.24 -10.68 1.41
N ILE A 469 27.95 -9.38 1.46
CA ILE A 469 28.11 -8.46 0.32
C ILE A 469 29.58 -8.38 -0.10
N ALA A 470 30.51 -8.16 0.85
CA ALA A 470 31.95 -8.11 0.58
C ALA A 470 32.46 -9.40 -0.09
N ARG A 471 32.00 -10.57 0.39
CA ARG A 471 32.33 -11.87 -0.21
C ARG A 471 31.81 -11.97 -1.65
N ALA A 472 30.58 -11.55 -1.92
CA ALA A 472 29.99 -11.59 -3.26
C ALA A 472 30.72 -10.66 -4.24
N LEU A 473 31.22 -9.52 -3.75
CA LEU A 473 32.00 -8.57 -4.56
C LEU A 473 33.45 -9.03 -4.83
N ALA A 474 33.94 -10.06 -4.15
CA ALA A 474 35.34 -10.47 -4.23
C ALA A 474 35.79 -10.87 -5.65
N LEU A 475 34.89 -11.42 -6.45
CA LEU A 475 35.15 -11.83 -7.83
C LEU A 475 34.87 -10.73 -8.87
N GLU A 476 34.51 -9.52 -8.43
CA GLU A 476 34.13 -8.39 -9.30
C GLU A 476 33.05 -8.78 -10.32
N PRO A 477 31.87 -9.25 -9.85
CA PRO A 477 30.83 -9.78 -10.72
C PRO A 477 30.26 -8.71 -11.65
N GLU A 478 29.83 -9.14 -12.84
CA GLU A 478 29.07 -8.28 -13.77
C GLU A 478 27.59 -8.20 -13.39
N LEU A 479 27.06 -9.25 -12.74
CA LEU A 479 25.70 -9.31 -12.21
C LEU A 479 25.70 -9.77 -10.75
N LEU A 480 25.12 -8.94 -9.88
CA LEU A 480 24.89 -9.28 -8.48
C LEU A 480 23.42 -9.63 -8.26
N VAL A 481 23.15 -10.84 -7.77
CA VAL A 481 21.81 -11.27 -7.38
C VAL A 481 21.65 -11.09 -5.87
N LEU A 482 20.70 -10.24 -5.49
CA LEU A 482 20.41 -9.87 -4.12
C LEU A 482 19.08 -10.52 -3.71
N ASP A 483 19.14 -11.71 -3.10
CA ASP A 483 17.96 -12.47 -2.72
C ASP A 483 17.52 -12.09 -1.31
N GLU A 484 16.55 -11.17 -1.20
CA GLU A 484 16.04 -10.62 0.06
C GLU A 484 17.13 -10.20 1.07
N PRO A 485 18.04 -9.28 0.69
CA PRO A 485 19.25 -9.02 1.45
C PRO A 485 19.01 -8.30 2.80
N VAL A 486 17.77 -7.94 3.13
CA VAL A 486 17.43 -7.16 4.33
C VAL A 486 16.27 -7.73 5.16
N SER A 487 15.62 -8.82 4.73
CA SER A 487 14.37 -9.28 5.35
C SER A 487 14.49 -9.77 6.80
N ALA A 488 15.70 -10.16 7.23
CA ALA A 488 15.97 -10.63 8.59
C ALA A 488 16.63 -9.54 9.49
N LEU A 489 16.57 -8.27 9.10
CA LEU A 489 17.28 -7.17 9.77
C LEU A 489 16.30 -6.14 10.33
N ASP A 490 16.66 -5.54 11.48
CA ASP A 490 15.92 -4.40 12.05
C ASP A 490 15.86 -3.21 11.08
N VAL A 491 14.80 -2.42 11.13
CA VAL A 491 14.55 -1.26 10.23
C VAL A 491 15.76 -0.33 10.10
N SER A 492 16.41 -0.01 11.22
CA SER A 492 17.62 0.82 11.26
C SER A 492 18.80 0.19 10.51
N VAL A 493 19.04 -1.10 10.73
CA VAL A 493 20.11 -1.86 10.08
C VAL A 493 19.77 -2.08 8.59
N GLN A 494 18.51 -2.34 8.28
CA GLN A 494 18.01 -2.41 6.91
C GLN A 494 18.32 -1.10 6.16
N ALA A 495 18.01 0.07 6.74
CA ALA A 495 18.33 1.36 6.13
C ALA A 495 19.83 1.51 5.84
N GLN A 496 20.69 1.07 6.76
CA GLN A 496 22.15 1.05 6.55
C GLN A 496 22.54 0.18 5.36
N ILE A 497 22.02 -1.04 5.25
CA ILE A 497 22.34 -1.96 4.15
C ILE A 497 21.80 -1.44 2.82
N LEU A 498 20.59 -0.88 2.79
CA LEU A 498 20.01 -0.28 1.58
C LEU A 498 20.83 0.92 1.10
N ASN A 499 21.26 1.79 2.03
CA ASN A 499 22.18 2.90 1.71
C ASN A 499 23.52 2.40 1.15
N LEU A 500 24.10 1.35 1.76
CA LEU A 500 25.32 0.73 1.26
C LEU A 500 25.14 0.16 -0.15
N LEU A 501 24.06 -0.59 -0.41
CA LEU A 501 23.78 -1.17 -1.72
C LEU A 501 23.59 -0.10 -2.79
N ARG A 502 22.90 1.00 -2.46
CA ARG A 502 22.75 2.17 -3.34
C ARG A 502 24.11 2.80 -3.65
N ASP A 503 24.92 3.05 -2.64
CA ASP A 503 26.26 3.62 -2.83
C ASP A 503 27.16 2.73 -3.69
N LEU A 504 27.11 1.41 -3.47
CA LEU A 504 27.87 0.43 -4.26
C LEU A 504 27.40 0.43 -5.72
N LYS A 505 26.08 0.41 -5.95
CA LYS A 505 25.49 0.50 -7.30
C LYS A 505 25.94 1.79 -7.99
N ASP A 506 25.73 2.94 -7.36
CA ASP A 506 25.96 4.26 -7.96
C ASP A 506 27.45 4.51 -8.26
N ARG A 507 28.36 4.04 -7.40
CA ARG A 507 29.80 4.31 -7.56
C ARG A 507 30.56 3.26 -8.36
N LEU A 508 30.17 1.99 -8.26
CA LEU A 508 30.85 0.89 -8.95
C LEU A 508 30.18 0.51 -10.28
N GLY A 509 28.97 1.03 -10.54
CA GLY A 509 28.20 0.72 -11.75
C GLY A 509 27.74 -0.75 -11.78
N ILE A 510 27.46 -1.33 -10.61
CA ILE A 510 27.08 -2.74 -10.47
C ILE A 510 25.69 -2.94 -11.07
N THR A 511 25.55 -3.97 -11.92
CA THR A 511 24.25 -4.45 -12.39
C THR A 511 23.65 -5.39 -11.33
N CYS A 512 22.40 -5.18 -10.94
CA CYS A 512 21.74 -6.01 -9.93
C CYS A 512 20.38 -6.57 -10.34
N LEU A 513 20.12 -7.81 -9.91
CA LEU A 513 18.77 -8.37 -9.77
C LEU A 513 18.43 -8.34 -8.28
N PHE A 514 17.48 -7.49 -7.89
CA PHE A 514 17.07 -7.30 -6.50
C PHE A 514 15.74 -8.01 -6.24
N ILE A 515 15.76 -9.06 -5.44
CA ILE A 515 14.55 -9.82 -5.08
C ILE A 515 14.08 -9.35 -3.70
N SER A 516 12.79 -8.99 -3.60
CA SER A 516 12.16 -8.70 -2.33
C SER A 516 10.64 -8.91 -2.40
N HIS A 517 10.02 -9.16 -1.26
CA HIS A 517 8.58 -9.09 -1.08
C HIS A 517 8.10 -7.69 -0.61
N ASN A 518 9.02 -6.79 -0.23
CA ASN A 518 8.68 -5.44 0.22
C ASN A 518 8.85 -4.42 -0.93
N LEU A 519 7.73 -3.88 -1.40
CA LEU A 519 7.69 -2.92 -2.51
C LEU A 519 8.38 -1.59 -2.20
N ALA A 520 8.33 -1.09 -0.95
CA ALA A 520 8.99 0.15 -0.56
C ALA A 520 10.53 0.01 -0.60
N VAL A 521 11.04 -1.17 -0.22
CA VAL A 521 12.46 -1.50 -0.34
C VAL A 521 12.90 -1.55 -1.80
N VAL A 522 12.05 -2.12 -2.67
CA VAL A 522 12.34 -2.23 -4.10
C VAL A 522 12.31 -0.86 -4.77
N ASP A 523 11.32 -0.02 -4.45
CA ASP A 523 11.24 1.36 -4.98
C ASP A 523 12.51 2.18 -4.66
N TYR A 524 13.13 1.92 -3.51
CA TYR A 524 14.35 2.62 -3.08
C TYR A 524 15.60 2.30 -3.93
N LEU A 525 15.72 1.08 -4.48
CA LEU A 525 16.93 0.62 -5.18
C LEU A 525 16.73 0.42 -6.70
N ALA A 526 15.53 -0.01 -7.10
CA ALA A 526 15.27 -0.49 -8.45
C ALA A 526 15.11 0.65 -9.46
N ASP A 527 15.58 0.40 -10.68
CA ASP A 527 15.31 1.24 -11.84
C ASP A 527 14.03 0.80 -12.54
N ARG A 528 13.87 -0.51 -12.71
CA ARG A 528 12.68 -1.18 -13.23
C ARG A 528 12.25 -2.29 -12.28
N ILE A 529 10.96 -2.58 -12.28
CA ILE A 529 10.35 -3.57 -11.39
C ILE A 529 9.59 -4.57 -12.27
N ALA A 530 9.82 -5.86 -12.03
CA ALA A 530 9.11 -6.98 -12.60
C ALA A 530 8.30 -7.69 -11.48
N VAL A 531 7.00 -7.78 -11.68
CA VAL A 531 6.04 -8.40 -10.76
C VAL A 531 5.75 -9.82 -11.21
N MET A 532 5.84 -10.78 -10.28
CA MET A 532 5.70 -12.21 -10.53
C MET A 532 4.54 -12.79 -9.72
N SER A 533 3.63 -13.52 -10.37
CA SER A 533 2.51 -14.24 -9.76
C SER A 533 2.38 -15.64 -10.36
N GLY A 534 2.15 -16.66 -9.53
CA GLY A 534 1.85 -18.02 -10.00
C GLY A 534 2.88 -18.63 -10.97
N GLY A 535 4.17 -18.32 -10.80
CA GLY A 535 5.23 -18.80 -11.69
C GLY A 535 5.46 -17.95 -12.94
N ARG A 536 4.67 -16.90 -13.17
CA ARG A 536 4.71 -16.05 -14.38
C ARG A 536 5.07 -14.60 -14.03
N LEU A 537 5.72 -13.89 -14.94
CA LEU A 537 5.77 -12.42 -14.88
C LEU A 537 4.44 -11.85 -15.37
N VAL A 538 3.85 -10.97 -14.56
CA VAL A 538 2.53 -10.38 -14.82
C VAL A 538 2.59 -8.92 -15.20
N GLU A 539 3.63 -8.20 -14.76
CA GLU A 539 3.84 -6.79 -15.11
C GLU A 539 5.32 -6.45 -14.99
N THR A 540 5.83 -5.59 -15.85
CA THR A 540 7.19 -5.05 -15.78
C THR A 540 7.14 -3.60 -16.19
N ALA A 541 7.67 -2.69 -15.37
CA ALA A 541 7.62 -1.26 -15.67
C ALA A 541 8.78 -0.50 -15.00
N PRO A 542 9.14 0.71 -15.48
CA PRO A 542 9.93 1.65 -14.70
C PRO A 542 9.28 1.90 -13.34
N ARG A 543 10.07 2.05 -12.27
CA ARG A 543 9.53 2.19 -10.90
C ARG A 543 8.41 3.23 -10.81
N ALA A 544 8.60 4.39 -11.44
CA ALA A 544 7.66 5.52 -11.35
C ALA A 544 6.34 5.22 -12.06
N ALA A 545 6.38 4.51 -13.18
CA ALA A 545 5.18 4.10 -13.91
C ALA A 545 4.41 3.02 -13.15
N LEU A 546 5.11 2.02 -12.58
CA LEU A 546 4.46 0.94 -11.83
C LEU A 546 3.63 1.46 -10.65
N PHE A 547 4.15 2.42 -9.88
CA PHE A 547 3.45 2.95 -8.71
C PHE A 547 2.41 4.02 -9.07
N ALA A 548 2.61 4.77 -10.15
CA ALA A 548 1.66 5.80 -10.58
C ALA A 548 0.44 5.20 -11.30
N ASP A 549 0.66 4.20 -12.15
CA ASP A 549 -0.38 3.57 -12.98
C ASP A 549 -0.13 2.07 -13.12
N PRO A 550 -0.31 1.28 -12.05
CA PRO A 550 -0.26 -0.17 -12.12
C PRO A 550 -1.43 -0.68 -13.00
N ARG A 551 -1.13 -1.49 -14.01
CA ARG A 551 -2.14 -1.96 -14.98
C ARG A 551 -2.67 -3.35 -14.64
N HIS A 552 -1.84 -4.27 -14.13
CA HIS A 552 -2.30 -5.62 -13.80
C HIS A 552 -3.09 -5.63 -12.47
N PRO A 553 -4.25 -6.31 -12.37
CA PRO A 553 -5.05 -6.40 -11.14
C PRO A 553 -4.24 -6.88 -9.93
N TYR A 554 -3.43 -7.93 -10.11
CA TYR A 554 -2.51 -8.41 -9.08
C TYR A 554 -1.53 -7.33 -8.58
N THR A 555 -0.93 -6.55 -9.48
CA THR A 555 -0.01 -5.46 -9.10
C THR A 555 -0.74 -4.38 -8.30
N ARG A 556 -1.97 -4.02 -8.70
CA ARG A 556 -2.83 -3.08 -7.95
C ARG A 556 -3.10 -3.59 -6.54
N SER A 557 -3.46 -4.86 -6.40
CA SER A 557 -3.71 -5.49 -5.09
C SER A 557 -2.45 -5.53 -4.23
N LEU A 558 -1.29 -5.89 -4.81
CA LEU A 558 -0.01 -5.88 -4.10
C LEU A 558 0.34 -4.50 -3.55
N ILE A 559 0.21 -3.44 -4.36
CA ILE A 559 0.52 -2.06 -3.94
C ILE A 559 -0.45 -1.60 -2.85
N ARG A 560 -1.75 -1.88 -3.00
CA ARG A 560 -2.77 -1.54 -1.99
C ARG A 560 -2.59 -2.26 -0.66
N ALA A 561 -1.89 -3.39 -0.64
CA ALA A 561 -1.63 -4.16 0.56
C ALA A 561 -0.35 -3.73 1.31
N VAL A 562 0.41 -2.74 0.81
CA VAL A 562 1.63 -2.26 1.49
C VAL A 562 1.25 -1.33 2.64
N PRO A 563 1.56 -1.69 3.91
CA PRO A 563 1.29 -0.79 5.03
C PRO A 563 2.31 0.35 5.06
N GLU A 564 1.82 1.58 5.13
CA GLU A 564 2.66 2.77 5.31
C GLU A 564 2.76 3.17 6.79
N PRO A 565 3.91 3.70 7.24
CA PRO A 565 4.08 4.23 8.61
C PRO A 565 3.42 5.62 8.76
N ASP A 566 2.19 5.76 8.27
CA ASP A 566 1.38 6.98 8.36
C ASP A 566 -0.05 6.62 8.80
N PRO A 567 -0.48 7.03 10.01
CA PRO A 567 -1.83 6.76 10.49
C PRO A 567 -2.94 7.47 9.70
N ASN A 568 -2.62 8.46 8.86
CA ASN A 568 -3.58 9.11 7.96
C ASN A 568 -3.79 8.34 6.65
N ASN A 569 -2.95 7.33 6.39
CA ASN A 569 -3.00 6.49 5.20
C ASN A 569 -3.10 5.00 5.59
N ARG A 570 -4.05 4.68 6.48
CA ARG A 570 -4.31 3.28 6.89
C ARG A 570 -4.84 2.47 5.71
N LEU A 571 -4.44 1.21 5.67
CA LEU A 571 -4.97 0.18 4.81
C LEU A 571 -6.48 0.08 5.00
N ASP A 572 -7.20 0.06 3.88
CA ASP A 572 -8.58 -0.40 3.87
C ASP A 572 -8.59 -1.93 3.97
N LEU A 573 -8.44 -2.41 5.20
CA LEU A 573 -8.41 -3.85 5.47
C LEU A 573 -9.73 -4.53 5.07
N ASP A 574 -10.85 -3.81 4.96
CA ASP A 574 -12.13 -4.37 4.51
C ASP A 574 -12.17 -4.57 2.99
N ALA A 575 -11.48 -3.72 2.23
CA ALA A 575 -11.29 -3.90 0.79
C ALA A 575 -10.29 -5.02 0.44
N ILE A 576 -9.39 -5.38 1.35
CA ILE A 576 -8.39 -6.45 1.17
C ILE A 576 -9.02 -7.81 1.54
N GLY A 577 -9.84 -8.35 0.63
CA GLY A 577 -10.51 -9.64 0.81
C GLY A 577 -9.58 -10.84 0.61
N LEU A 578 -9.80 -11.91 1.40
CA LEU A 578 -9.10 -13.23 1.42
C LEU A 578 -9.00 -13.99 0.07
N THR A 579 -9.51 -13.40 -1.02
CA THR A 579 -9.65 -14.00 -2.35
C THR A 579 -9.23 -13.08 -3.50
N GLN A 580 -8.82 -11.83 -3.23
CA GLN A 580 -8.52 -10.84 -4.28
C GLN A 580 -7.19 -11.02 -5.02
N SER A 581 -6.28 -11.86 -4.52
CA SER A 581 -5.02 -12.18 -5.21
C SER A 581 -5.13 -13.37 -6.18
N GLY A 582 -6.27 -14.06 -6.22
CA GLY A 582 -6.44 -15.27 -7.03
C GLY A 582 -6.69 -14.97 -8.52
N PRO A 583 -6.18 -15.80 -9.46
CA PRO A 583 -6.42 -15.62 -10.89
C PRO A 583 -7.89 -15.42 -11.27
N SER A 584 -8.80 -16.11 -10.57
CA SER A 584 -10.25 -16.06 -10.81
C SER A 584 -10.89 -14.67 -10.68
N GLN A 585 -10.20 -13.69 -10.10
CA GLN A 585 -10.71 -12.33 -9.92
C GLN A 585 -10.00 -11.28 -10.79
N TRP A 586 -9.03 -11.68 -11.63
CA TRP A 586 -8.31 -10.72 -12.48
C TRP A 586 -9.13 -10.25 -13.69
N GLY A 587 -10.23 -10.93 -14.02
CA GLY A 587 -11.03 -10.65 -15.20
C GLY A 587 -10.60 -11.47 -16.42
N PRO A 588 -11.43 -11.51 -17.48
CA PRO A 588 -11.24 -12.40 -18.62
C PRO A 588 -9.94 -12.10 -19.39
N ASP A 589 -9.52 -10.84 -19.47
CA ASP A 589 -8.32 -10.46 -20.23
C ASP A 589 -7.01 -10.97 -19.62
N PHE A 590 -7.02 -11.29 -18.33
CA PHE A 590 -5.86 -11.73 -17.57
C PHE A 590 -5.89 -13.24 -17.26
N LEU A 591 -6.94 -13.92 -17.69
CA LEU A 591 -7.16 -15.36 -17.54
C LEU A 591 -6.99 -16.06 -18.89
N PRO A 592 -6.72 -17.37 -18.92
CA PRO A 592 -6.78 -18.13 -20.17
C PRO A 592 -8.14 -17.97 -20.85
N ASP A 593 -8.13 -17.75 -22.16
CA ASP A 593 -9.35 -17.55 -22.93
C ASP A 593 -10.21 -18.83 -23.06
N ALA A 594 -11.36 -18.73 -23.72
CA ALA A 594 -12.28 -19.86 -23.92
C ALA A 594 -11.66 -21.03 -24.73
N THR A 595 -10.57 -20.79 -25.47
CA THR A 595 -9.81 -21.82 -26.20
C THR A 595 -8.70 -22.44 -25.35
N GLY A 596 -8.47 -21.91 -24.15
CA GLY A 596 -7.37 -22.27 -23.26
C GLY A 596 -6.05 -21.62 -23.66
N ALA A 597 -6.05 -20.63 -24.55
CA ALA A 597 -4.85 -19.86 -24.86
C ALA A 597 -4.48 -18.99 -23.65
N GLU A 598 -3.20 -18.88 -23.36
CA GLU A 598 -2.69 -18.14 -22.21
C GLU A 598 -2.35 -16.68 -22.60
N PRO A 599 -2.52 -15.71 -21.69
CA PRO A 599 -2.19 -14.31 -21.96
C PRO A 599 -0.68 -14.10 -22.13
N GLY A 600 -0.32 -13.24 -23.09
CA GLY A 600 1.07 -12.85 -23.41
C GLY A 600 1.45 -11.50 -22.82
N MET A 601 2.73 -11.11 -22.92
CA MET A 601 3.17 -9.77 -22.51
C MET A 601 2.81 -8.73 -23.59
N VAL A 602 1.94 -7.78 -23.24
CA VAL A 602 1.54 -6.64 -24.08
C VAL A 602 2.27 -5.39 -23.61
N THR A 603 2.85 -4.62 -24.54
CA THR A 603 3.52 -3.35 -24.20
C THR A 603 2.48 -2.24 -24.08
N VAL A 604 2.44 -1.57 -22.93
CA VAL A 604 1.50 -0.47 -22.64
C VAL A 604 2.18 0.90 -22.62
N GLY A 605 3.52 0.93 -22.53
CA GLY A 605 4.31 2.15 -22.56
C GLY A 605 5.81 1.89 -22.66
N PRO A 606 6.66 2.93 -22.65
CA PRO A 606 8.11 2.76 -22.68
C PRO A 606 8.60 1.90 -21.51
N ASP A 607 9.19 0.75 -21.80
CA ASP A 607 9.63 -0.25 -20.83
C ASP A 607 8.53 -0.78 -19.89
N HIS A 608 7.25 -0.56 -20.22
CA HIS A 608 6.08 -1.03 -19.46
C HIS A 608 5.33 -2.10 -20.25
N ALA A 609 5.34 -3.33 -19.74
CA ALA A 609 4.63 -4.46 -20.30
C ALA A 609 3.79 -5.17 -19.24
N VAL A 610 2.64 -5.71 -19.64
CA VAL A 610 1.64 -6.33 -18.77
C VAL A 610 1.19 -7.64 -19.42
N ARG A 611 1.03 -8.70 -18.62
CA ARG A 611 0.51 -9.98 -19.13
C ARG A 611 -1.01 -9.94 -19.26
N ALA A 612 -1.51 -9.91 -20.48
CA ALA A 612 -2.94 -9.99 -20.79
C ALA A 612 -3.16 -10.47 -22.24
N HIS A 613 -4.36 -10.96 -22.57
CA HIS A 613 -4.80 -11.16 -23.95
C HIS A 613 -4.96 -9.83 -24.67
N HIS A 614 -5.46 -8.86 -23.91
CA HIS A 614 -5.71 -7.51 -24.32
C HIS A 614 -5.53 -6.66 -23.07
N VAL A 615 -4.62 -5.69 -23.10
CA VAL A 615 -4.63 -4.66 -22.06
C VAL A 615 -5.44 -3.54 -22.66
N PRO A 616 -6.65 -3.27 -22.17
CA PRO A 616 -7.43 -2.20 -22.72
C PRO A 616 -6.62 -0.91 -22.61
N THR A 617 -6.39 -0.32 -23.77
CA THR A 617 -5.90 1.05 -23.89
C THR A 617 -6.81 1.96 -23.08
N ASP A 618 -6.36 3.17 -22.72
CA ASP A 618 -7.24 4.12 -22.04
C ASP A 618 -8.59 4.23 -22.79
N ALA A 619 -8.56 4.16 -24.14
CA ALA A 619 -9.70 4.11 -25.06
C ALA A 619 -10.70 2.96 -24.79
N GLU A 620 -10.20 1.77 -24.45
CA GLU A 620 -10.98 0.55 -24.27
C GLU A 620 -11.46 0.35 -22.81
N LEU A 621 -10.80 1.00 -21.84
CA LEU A 621 -11.27 1.13 -20.45
C LEU A 621 -12.41 2.15 -20.29
N GLY A 622 -12.97 2.63 -21.42
CA GLY A 622 -14.00 3.67 -21.46
C GLY A 622 -13.46 5.09 -21.34
N GLY A 623 -12.14 5.28 -21.28
CA GLY A 623 -11.50 6.58 -21.37
C GLY A 623 -11.17 6.91 -22.82
N ARG A 624 -12.12 7.50 -23.56
CA ARG A 624 -11.93 7.98 -24.94
C ARG A 624 -10.48 8.44 -25.19
N SER A 625 -9.81 7.89 -26.20
CA SER A 625 -8.47 8.30 -26.60
C SER A 625 -8.41 9.82 -26.86
N PRO A 626 -7.22 10.45 -26.83
CA PRO A 626 -7.10 11.86 -27.23
C PRO A 626 -7.71 12.14 -28.61
N ALA A 627 -7.61 11.18 -29.54
CA ALA A 627 -8.23 11.25 -30.86
C ALA A 627 -9.77 11.10 -30.83
N GLU A 628 -10.33 10.27 -29.95
CA GLU A 628 -11.79 10.14 -29.77
C GLU A 628 -12.39 11.31 -28.98
N HIS A 629 -11.66 11.86 -28.00
CA HIS A 629 -12.01 13.14 -27.40
C HIS A 629 -11.96 14.28 -28.42
N GLU A 630 -11.00 14.26 -29.34
CA GLU A 630 -10.88 15.22 -30.44
C GLU A 630 -11.98 15.03 -31.50
N GLU A 631 -12.38 13.80 -31.81
CA GLU A 631 -13.45 13.47 -32.75
C GLU A 631 -14.83 13.81 -32.16
N ILE A 632 -15.04 13.55 -30.86
CA ILE A 632 -16.26 13.92 -30.15
C ILE A 632 -16.32 15.41 -29.89
N ALA A 633 -15.21 16.06 -29.55
CA ALA A 633 -15.13 17.51 -29.48
C ALA A 633 -15.38 18.15 -30.86
N ARG A 634 -14.88 17.57 -31.96
CA ARG A 634 -15.22 18.02 -33.32
C ARG A 634 -16.70 17.81 -33.67
N ALA A 635 -17.27 16.66 -33.33
CA ALA A 635 -18.67 16.36 -33.60
C ALA A 635 -19.64 17.20 -32.76
N ILE A 636 -19.23 17.59 -31.55
CA ILE A 636 -19.97 18.50 -30.66
C ILE A 636 -19.73 19.96 -31.06
N ALA A 637 -18.54 20.28 -31.59
CA ALA A 637 -18.18 21.60 -32.12
C ALA A 637 -18.50 21.79 -33.61
N THR A 638 -19.37 20.96 -34.19
CA THR A 638 -20.02 21.23 -35.47
C THR A 638 -21.45 21.71 -35.23
N ASP A 639 -21.85 22.80 -35.89
CA ASP A 639 -23.27 23.17 -36.02
C ASP A 639 -24.05 21.97 -36.61
N PRO A 640 -25.35 21.76 -36.30
CA PRO A 640 -26.21 20.72 -36.88
C PRO A 640 -26.16 20.50 -38.40
N LYS A 641 -25.47 21.35 -39.18
CA LYS A 641 -25.17 21.16 -40.61
C LYS A 641 -23.79 20.55 -40.94
N GLY A 642 -22.95 20.25 -39.95
CA GLY A 642 -21.67 19.54 -40.12
C GLY A 642 -20.45 20.40 -40.51
N GLU A 643 -20.51 21.73 -40.36
CA GLU A 643 -19.33 22.61 -40.56
C GLU A 643 -18.60 22.91 -39.24
N ALA A 644 -17.27 22.90 -39.29
CA ALA A 644 -16.40 23.04 -38.11
C ALA A 644 -16.44 24.46 -37.52
N THR A 645 -16.72 24.58 -36.22
CA THR A 645 -16.74 25.86 -35.50
C THR A 645 -15.37 26.15 -34.89
N VAL A 646 -14.83 27.35 -35.11
CA VAL A 646 -13.49 27.73 -34.66
C VAL A 646 -13.56 28.49 -33.33
N HIS A 647 -12.73 28.10 -32.36
CA HIS A 647 -12.61 28.77 -31.06
C HIS A 647 -11.26 29.50 -30.93
N LEU A 648 -11.30 30.74 -30.42
CA LEU A 648 -10.15 31.59 -30.13
C LEU A 648 -9.70 31.40 -28.68
N ASP A 649 -8.42 31.08 -28.47
CA ASP A 649 -7.78 31.06 -27.16
C ASP A 649 -7.20 32.45 -26.82
N PHE A 650 -7.73 33.07 -25.77
CA PHE A 650 -7.42 34.44 -25.37
C PHE A 650 -6.08 34.57 -24.63
N GLU A 651 -5.39 33.49 -24.28
CA GLU A 651 -4.06 33.59 -23.65
C GLU A 651 -2.91 33.78 -24.66
N ASN A 652 -3.08 33.33 -25.92
CA ASN A 652 -1.94 33.22 -26.86
C ASN A 652 -2.11 34.01 -28.18
N GLY A 653 -3.32 34.48 -28.51
CA GLY A 653 -3.56 35.21 -29.77
C GLY A 653 -3.31 34.38 -31.04
N THR A 654 -3.16 33.06 -30.92
CA THR A 654 -3.08 32.10 -32.03
C THR A 654 -4.42 31.38 -32.17
N LEU A 655 -4.90 31.29 -33.41
CA LEU A 655 -5.93 30.34 -33.80
C LEU A 655 -5.32 28.93 -33.77
N ASP A 656 -5.49 28.19 -32.67
CA ASP A 656 -5.63 26.72 -32.67
C ASP A 656 -5.94 26.14 -31.27
N GLY A 657 -7.00 25.33 -31.22
CA GLY A 657 -7.23 24.13 -30.39
C GLY A 657 -6.87 24.10 -28.89
N TRP A 658 -7.87 24.36 -28.05
CA TRP A 658 -8.11 23.98 -26.64
C TRP A 658 -6.97 23.47 -25.73
N SER A 659 -6.91 24.11 -24.56
CA SER A 659 -6.08 23.82 -23.41
C SER A 659 -6.61 22.68 -22.52
N THR A 660 -5.89 21.56 -22.47
CA THR A 660 -5.54 20.88 -21.21
C THR A 660 -4.05 20.49 -21.28
N ARG A 661 -3.22 21.25 -20.55
CA ARG A 661 -1.80 20.96 -20.19
C ARG A 661 -0.91 20.22 -21.24
N ARG A 662 -0.28 21.00 -22.12
CA ARG A 662 1.12 20.93 -22.61
C ARG A 662 1.82 19.54 -22.73
N LEU A 663 1.90 19.01 -23.96
CA LEU A 663 3.03 18.19 -24.47
C LEU A 663 3.87 19.07 -25.42
N VAL A 664 5.21 19.00 -25.37
CA VAL A 664 6.14 19.85 -26.16
C VAL A 664 7.00 19.01 -27.11
N GLY A 665 7.19 19.47 -28.36
CA GLY A 665 8.25 19.05 -29.30
C GLY A 665 8.32 19.96 -30.56
N PRO A 666 9.48 20.07 -31.27
CA PRO A 666 10.01 21.37 -31.76
C PRO A 666 10.20 21.49 -33.29
N TRP A 667 9.68 22.51 -33.97
CA TRP A 667 10.28 23.10 -35.19
C TRP A 667 9.79 24.55 -35.39
N SER A 668 10.72 25.46 -35.70
CA SER A 668 10.55 26.92 -35.71
C SER A 668 10.17 27.50 -37.07
N ALA A 669 9.35 28.57 -37.10
CA ALA A 669 9.49 29.66 -38.07
C ALA A 669 8.92 30.98 -37.51
N ARG A 670 9.75 32.03 -37.52
CA ARG A 670 9.46 33.40 -37.08
C ARG A 670 8.56 34.13 -38.09
N ALA A 671 7.60 34.92 -37.60
CA ALA A 671 7.04 36.06 -38.32
C ALA A 671 6.94 37.29 -37.39
N ASP A 672 7.25 38.44 -37.96
CA ASP A 672 7.74 39.64 -37.29
C ASP A 672 6.64 40.50 -36.64
N THR A 673 7.04 41.05 -35.51
CA THR A 673 6.34 41.89 -34.54
C THR A 673 6.06 43.30 -35.05
N SER A 674 4.82 43.78 -34.92
CA SER A 674 4.60 45.23 -34.76
C SER A 674 3.46 45.56 -33.78
N ARG A 675 3.82 45.59 -32.48
CA ARG A 675 3.32 46.47 -31.39
C ARG A 675 1.82 46.34 -30.99
N ALA A 676 1.41 46.26 -29.71
CA ALA A 676 2.08 46.42 -28.42
C ALA A 676 1.19 45.96 -27.22
N ARG A 677 1.86 45.41 -26.18
CA ARG A 677 1.79 45.67 -24.71
C ARG A 677 0.58 45.34 -23.80
N THR A 678 0.98 44.63 -22.71
CA THR A 678 0.55 44.64 -21.27
C THR A 678 -0.84 44.08 -20.92
N GLY A 679 -1.07 43.22 -19.91
CA GLY A 679 -0.28 42.78 -18.75
C GLY A 679 -0.97 41.62 -17.99
N ARG A 680 -0.28 41.09 -16.96
CA ARG A 680 -0.53 39.91 -16.11
C ARG A 680 -1.81 39.97 -15.26
N PHE A 681 -2.45 38.82 -14.94
CA PHE A 681 -2.60 38.19 -13.59
C PHE A 681 -3.54 36.93 -13.62
N SER A 682 -3.36 36.02 -12.64
CA SER A 682 -3.85 34.61 -12.52
C SER A 682 -4.65 34.35 -11.22
N CYS A 683 -5.34 33.20 -11.03
CA CYS A 683 -5.50 32.57 -9.68
C CYS A 683 -5.81 31.04 -9.63
N ARG A 684 -5.17 30.39 -8.64
CA ARG A 684 -5.26 29.01 -8.10
C ARG A 684 -5.64 29.14 -6.62
N PHE A 685 -6.41 28.22 -6.04
CA PHE A 685 -6.66 28.19 -4.59
C PHE A 685 -6.06 26.95 -3.91
N GLU A 686 -5.40 27.18 -2.78
CA GLU A 686 -4.71 26.23 -1.90
C GLU A 686 -5.09 26.63 -0.47
N LEU A 687 -5.72 25.74 0.31
CA LEU A 687 -5.90 25.91 1.75
C LEU A 687 -4.90 25.00 2.47
N ARG A 688 -4.13 25.58 3.41
CA ARG A 688 -3.05 24.88 4.13
C ARG A 688 -3.48 24.56 5.58
N PRO A 689 -2.90 23.53 6.20
CA PRO A 689 -3.22 23.16 7.58
C PRO A 689 -2.53 24.14 8.54
N GLN A 690 -3.30 25.07 9.13
CA GLN A 690 -3.11 25.66 10.48
C GLN A 690 -4.14 26.74 10.85
N ASP A 691 -5.14 27.05 10.02
CA ASP A 691 -6.16 28.03 10.40
C ASP A 691 -7.30 27.39 11.23
N THR A 692 -7.42 27.83 12.48
CA THR A 692 -8.65 27.67 13.28
C THR A 692 -9.43 28.97 13.18
N VAL A 693 -10.63 28.99 12.59
CA VAL A 693 -11.61 30.05 12.85
C VAL A 693 -13.04 29.51 12.83
N SER A 694 -13.72 29.82 13.93
CA SER A 694 -15.13 29.60 14.27
C SER A 694 -16.12 30.45 13.47
N GLN A 695 -17.35 29.90 13.35
CA GLN A 695 -18.66 30.54 13.06
C GLN A 695 -18.77 31.55 11.89
N GLY A 696 -19.55 31.17 10.86
CA GLY A 696 -20.13 32.09 9.88
C GLY A 696 -20.27 31.53 8.46
N ASN A 697 -21.26 30.65 8.24
CA ASN A 697 -21.63 30.00 6.99
C ASN A 697 -21.62 30.91 5.73
N ARG A 698 -20.74 30.59 4.75
CA ARG A 698 -20.92 30.78 3.30
C ARG A 698 -19.79 30.06 2.55
N ALA A 699 -20.03 28.82 2.09
CA ALA A 699 -19.24 28.26 1.01
C ALA A 699 -19.67 28.97 -0.29
N GLU A 700 -18.98 30.05 -0.65
CA GLU A 700 -19.15 30.69 -1.96
C GLU A 700 -18.18 30.05 -2.96
N LEU A 701 -18.70 29.14 -3.80
CA LEU A 701 -18.06 28.83 -5.07
C LEU A 701 -18.17 30.10 -5.96
N ARG A 702 -17.03 30.62 -6.43
CA ARG A 702 -16.97 31.88 -7.18
C ARG A 702 -17.53 31.77 -8.61
N ASP A 703 -17.95 32.95 -9.08
CA ASP A 703 -18.66 33.28 -10.32
C ASP A 703 -18.04 32.74 -11.62
N TRP A 704 -18.88 32.24 -12.54
CA TRP A 704 -18.53 31.94 -13.94
C TRP A 704 -18.89 33.16 -14.81
N TRP A 705 -18.08 33.51 -15.82
CA TRP A 705 -18.15 34.84 -16.48
C TRP A 705 -18.59 34.80 -17.97
N ASN A 706 -19.39 35.82 -18.34
CA ASN A 706 -19.73 36.45 -19.64
C ASN A 706 -19.99 35.60 -20.90
N ALA A 707 -21.26 35.27 -21.14
CA ALA A 707 -21.77 35.00 -22.50
C ALA A 707 -22.21 36.31 -23.19
N PRO A 708 -21.83 36.57 -24.46
CA PRO A 708 -22.30 37.75 -25.19
C PRO A 708 -23.81 37.64 -25.52
N PRO A 709 -24.54 38.77 -25.66
CA PRO A 709 -25.94 38.76 -26.07
C PRO A 709 -26.15 38.02 -27.40
N GLY A 710 -27.08 37.07 -27.43
CA GLY A 710 -27.31 36.19 -28.59
C GLY A 710 -26.54 34.87 -28.55
N ALA A 711 -25.62 34.67 -27.60
CA ALA A 711 -24.83 33.44 -27.52
C ALA A 711 -25.68 32.27 -27.02
N GLU A 712 -25.47 31.10 -27.60
CA GLU A 712 -25.89 29.84 -26.99
C GLU A 712 -24.74 29.32 -26.13
N CYS A 713 -25.03 28.96 -24.89
CA CYS A 713 -24.06 28.47 -23.92
C CYS A 713 -24.56 27.18 -23.29
N TRP A 714 -23.65 26.25 -23.07
CA TRP A 714 -23.96 24.95 -22.51
C TRP A 714 -23.26 24.80 -21.16
N TYR A 715 -24.00 24.42 -20.13
CA TYR A 715 -23.49 24.23 -18.78
C TYR A 715 -23.84 22.81 -18.32
N GLY A 716 -22.83 22.03 -17.94
CA GLY A 716 -23.02 20.69 -17.40
C GLY A 716 -22.72 20.66 -15.90
N PHE A 717 -23.55 19.97 -15.12
CA PHE A 717 -23.25 19.62 -13.74
C PHE A 717 -23.91 18.29 -13.36
N SER A 718 -23.29 17.54 -12.45
CA SER A 718 -23.78 16.24 -12.00
C SER A 718 -24.14 16.30 -10.52
N THR A 719 -25.20 15.61 -10.12
CA THR A 719 -25.57 15.47 -8.70
C THR A 719 -26.00 14.04 -8.38
N PHE A 720 -25.76 13.62 -7.14
CA PHE A 720 -26.11 12.30 -6.65
C PHE A 720 -27.09 12.41 -5.48
N LEU A 721 -28.11 11.55 -5.47
CA LEU A 721 -29.05 11.42 -4.36
C LEU A 721 -28.83 10.05 -3.69
N PRO A 722 -28.39 9.98 -2.42
CA PRO A 722 -28.16 8.71 -1.74
C PRO A 722 -29.43 7.84 -1.61
N VAL A 723 -29.28 6.52 -1.58
CA VAL A 723 -30.40 5.55 -1.46
C VAL A 723 -31.23 5.78 -0.19
N ASP A 724 -30.59 6.20 0.91
CA ASP A 724 -31.22 6.42 2.22
C ASP A 724 -31.67 7.87 2.47
N PHE A 725 -31.68 8.71 1.42
CA PHE A 725 -32.02 10.11 1.54
C PHE A 725 -33.53 10.34 1.64
N ALA A 726 -34.04 10.41 2.87
CA ALA A 726 -35.45 10.66 3.19
C ALA A 726 -35.62 12.00 3.92
N PRO A 727 -35.81 13.12 3.21
CA PRO A 727 -36.09 14.40 3.86
C PRO A 727 -37.43 14.35 4.60
N PRO A 728 -37.59 15.10 5.71
CA PRO A 728 -38.85 15.10 6.45
C PRO A 728 -40.05 15.48 5.56
N PRO A 729 -41.26 14.97 5.85
CA PRO A 729 -42.46 15.31 5.10
C PRO A 729 -42.64 16.82 4.97
N ASP A 730 -43.05 17.28 3.79
CA ASP A 730 -43.23 18.70 3.45
C ASP A 730 -41.97 19.58 3.42
N THR A 731 -40.77 19.00 3.55
CA THR A 731 -39.50 19.70 3.37
C THR A 731 -39.12 19.79 1.89
N SER A 732 -38.75 20.99 1.43
CA SER A 732 -38.18 21.19 0.09
C SER A 732 -36.67 21.41 0.19
N ILE A 733 -35.89 20.58 -0.49
CA ILE A 733 -34.42 20.73 -0.54
C ILE A 733 -34.02 21.29 -1.89
N VAL A 734 -33.29 22.40 -1.90
CA VAL A 734 -32.74 23.01 -3.10
C VAL A 734 -31.36 22.42 -3.37
N LEU A 735 -31.18 21.77 -4.53
CA LEU A 735 -29.92 21.14 -4.95
C LEU A 735 -29.07 22.07 -5.82
N ALA A 736 -29.71 22.95 -6.59
CA ALA A 736 -29.06 23.96 -7.41
C ALA A 736 -30.00 25.16 -7.62
N GLN A 737 -29.46 26.38 -7.67
CA GLN A 737 -30.29 27.59 -7.78
C GLN A 737 -29.64 28.67 -8.66
N TRP A 738 -30.34 29.05 -9.72
CA TRP A 738 -30.00 30.20 -10.54
C TRP A 738 -30.66 31.46 -9.98
N HIS A 739 -29.86 32.50 -9.75
CA HIS A 739 -30.36 33.79 -9.28
C HIS A 739 -30.13 34.88 -10.33
N ASP A 740 -31.13 35.74 -10.49
CA ASP A 740 -30.95 37.09 -11.03
C ASP A 740 -30.65 37.99 -9.82
N GLN A 741 -29.51 38.69 -9.77
CA GLN A 741 -29.24 39.72 -8.75
C GLN A 741 -29.10 41.04 -9.48
N ALA A 742 -30.17 41.83 -9.50
CA ALA A 742 -29.99 43.26 -9.63
C ALA A 742 -29.16 43.75 -8.42
N ARG A 743 -28.26 44.71 -8.68
CA ARG A 743 -27.29 45.36 -7.79
C ARG A 743 -27.50 45.17 -6.28
N LEU A 744 -26.41 44.82 -5.59
CA LEU A 744 -26.23 44.80 -4.12
C LEU A 744 -27.12 45.83 -3.40
N GLY A 745 -28.26 45.37 -2.87
CA GLY A 745 -29.16 46.16 -2.03
C GLY A 745 -30.65 45.90 -2.23
N GLU A 746 -31.09 45.52 -3.44
CA GLU A 746 -32.52 45.28 -3.73
C GLU A 746 -32.78 43.83 -4.18
N PRO A 747 -33.85 43.17 -3.69
CA PRO A 747 -34.26 41.87 -4.20
C PRO A 747 -34.61 42.03 -5.69
N SER A 748 -34.10 41.17 -6.56
CA SER A 748 -34.29 41.26 -8.03
C SER A 748 -35.75 41.16 -8.49
N GLY A 749 -36.71 41.00 -7.57
CA GLY A 749 -38.14 40.88 -7.83
C GLY A 749 -38.55 39.62 -8.59
N LYS A 750 -37.58 38.87 -9.15
CA LYS A 750 -37.78 37.64 -9.90
C LYS A 750 -37.38 36.44 -9.02
N PRO A 751 -38.24 35.42 -8.89
CA PRO A 751 -37.88 34.25 -8.13
C PRO A 751 -36.86 33.40 -8.89
N PRO A 752 -35.85 32.88 -8.19
CA PRO A 752 -34.77 32.09 -8.78
C PRO A 752 -35.27 30.78 -9.40
N ILE A 753 -34.65 30.32 -10.50
CA ILE A 753 -34.89 28.97 -11.01
C ILE A 753 -34.12 27.99 -10.11
N ALA A 754 -34.83 27.06 -9.48
CA ALA A 754 -34.26 26.15 -8.49
C ALA A 754 -34.64 24.69 -8.78
N LEU A 755 -33.65 23.80 -8.73
CA LEU A 755 -33.87 22.36 -8.67
C LEU A 755 -34.18 21.96 -7.22
N ARG A 756 -35.39 21.45 -7.00
CA ARG A 756 -35.88 21.08 -5.66
C ARG A 756 -36.25 19.61 -5.57
N TYR A 757 -35.90 18.97 -4.47
CA TYR A 757 -36.36 17.63 -4.12
C TYR A 757 -37.44 17.71 -3.04
N ARG A 758 -38.63 17.14 -3.30
CA ARG A 758 -39.74 17.04 -2.34
C ARG A 758 -40.58 15.81 -2.65
N GLY A 759 -40.80 14.95 -1.65
CA GLY A 759 -41.71 13.80 -1.77
C GLY A 759 -41.28 12.76 -2.82
N GLY A 760 -39.99 12.54 -3.02
CA GLY A 760 -39.47 11.54 -4.00
C GLY A 760 -39.32 12.06 -5.44
N VAL A 761 -39.65 13.32 -5.69
CA VAL A 761 -39.67 13.90 -7.03
C VAL A 761 -38.71 15.09 -7.10
N LEU A 762 -37.91 15.14 -8.16
CA LEU A 762 -37.10 16.31 -8.52
C LEU A 762 -37.94 17.26 -9.36
N ARG A 763 -38.01 18.51 -8.92
CA ARG A 763 -38.85 19.56 -9.49
C ARG A 763 -38.00 20.77 -9.82
N PHE A 764 -38.04 21.22 -11.07
CA PHE A 764 -37.54 22.54 -11.42
C PHE A 764 -38.63 23.57 -11.18
N THR A 765 -38.35 24.49 -10.27
CA THR A 765 -39.25 25.59 -9.88
C THR A 765 -38.70 26.92 -10.38
N GLY A 766 -39.57 27.78 -10.91
CA GLY A 766 -39.26 29.16 -11.28
C GLY A 766 -40.57 29.96 -11.40
N ALA A 767 -40.54 31.27 -11.64
CA ALA A 767 -41.77 31.98 -12.03
C ALA A 767 -41.77 32.43 -13.48
N ALA A 768 -42.98 32.43 -14.06
CA ALA A 768 -43.29 33.18 -15.26
C ALA A 768 -44.15 34.40 -14.86
N GLY A 769 -43.65 35.62 -15.09
CA GLY A 769 -44.45 36.86 -15.13
C GLY A 769 -44.70 37.61 -13.80
N ALA A 770 -44.40 38.93 -13.84
CA ALA A 770 -44.78 40.07 -12.97
C ALA A 770 -44.81 39.93 -11.42
N ILE A 771 -43.63 40.20 -10.82
CA ILE A 771 -43.30 40.98 -9.59
C ILE A 771 -44.21 40.92 -8.33
N ALA A 772 -43.54 40.60 -7.21
CA ALA A 772 -43.78 40.95 -5.80
C ALA A 772 -45.15 40.61 -5.17
N SER A 773 -45.16 39.52 -4.40
CA SER A 773 -46.04 39.37 -3.23
C SER A 773 -45.19 38.98 -2.01
N PRO A 774 -45.38 39.59 -0.82
CA PRO A 774 -44.72 39.18 0.44
C PRO A 774 -45.20 37.80 0.95
N THR A 775 -46.18 37.18 0.28
CA THR A 775 -46.65 35.82 0.52
C THR A 775 -46.61 35.03 -0.80
N PRO A 776 -45.82 33.95 -0.93
CA PRO A 776 -45.69 33.21 -2.18
C PRO A 776 -46.81 32.17 -2.29
N GLU A 777 -47.98 32.55 -2.83
CA GLU A 777 -49.03 31.59 -3.20
C GLU A 777 -48.96 31.11 -4.66
N ILE A 778 -47.94 31.50 -5.43
CA ILE A 778 -47.80 31.02 -6.82
C ILE A 778 -46.41 30.42 -7.04
N VAL A 779 -46.34 29.09 -7.06
CA VAL A 779 -45.19 28.30 -7.52
C VAL A 779 -45.55 27.69 -8.87
N HIS A 780 -44.87 28.12 -9.94
CA HIS A 780 -44.97 27.47 -11.24
C HIS A 780 -43.88 26.38 -11.35
N LEU A 781 -44.30 25.16 -11.70
CA LEU A 781 -43.45 24.00 -11.89
C LEU A 781 -43.20 23.81 -13.39
N PHE A 782 -41.94 23.85 -13.82
CA PHE A 782 -41.58 23.76 -15.25
C PHE A 782 -41.28 22.33 -15.71
N GLY A 783 -41.19 21.38 -14.79
CA GLY A 783 -41.02 19.95 -15.07
C GLY A 783 -40.78 19.17 -13.78
N GLU A 784 -41.33 17.96 -13.72
CA GLU A 784 -41.12 17.01 -12.64
C GLU A 784 -40.52 15.73 -13.22
N THR A 785 -39.50 15.18 -12.57
CA THR A 785 -39.00 13.84 -12.88
C THR A 785 -38.78 13.05 -11.60
N ALA A 786 -38.98 11.74 -11.66
CA ALA A 786 -38.72 10.86 -10.53
C ALA A 786 -37.22 10.89 -10.21
N ALA A 787 -36.88 11.18 -8.95
CA ALA A 787 -35.49 11.07 -8.53
C ALA A 787 -35.15 9.59 -8.40
N THR A 788 -34.05 9.14 -8.99
CA THR A 788 -33.56 7.78 -8.75
C THR A 788 -32.48 7.84 -7.69
N ALA A 789 -32.86 7.48 -6.46
CA ALA A 789 -31.93 7.38 -5.35
C ALA A 789 -30.90 6.26 -5.62
N GLY A 790 -29.64 6.52 -5.30
CA GLY A 790 -28.51 5.61 -5.55
C GLY A 790 -27.86 5.75 -6.93
N THR A 791 -28.25 6.74 -7.73
CA THR A 791 -27.67 6.98 -9.06
C THR A 791 -27.27 8.44 -9.26
N TRP A 792 -26.17 8.61 -10.00
CA TRP A 792 -25.72 9.92 -10.49
C TRP A 792 -26.66 10.42 -11.59
N MET A 793 -26.97 11.70 -11.53
CA MET A 793 -27.82 12.38 -12.52
C MET A 793 -27.04 13.54 -13.12
N ASP A 794 -26.89 13.52 -14.43
CA ASP A 794 -26.19 14.54 -15.19
C ASP A 794 -27.19 15.54 -15.75
N PHE A 795 -27.01 16.81 -15.38
CA PHE A 795 -27.84 17.92 -15.81
C PHE A 795 -27.06 18.76 -16.81
N ILE A 796 -27.67 19.00 -17.97
CA ILE A 796 -27.12 19.88 -19.00
C ILE A 796 -28.11 21.00 -19.23
N LEU A 797 -27.67 22.24 -19.05
CA LEU A 797 -28.43 23.43 -19.37
C LEU A 797 -27.91 24.04 -20.65
N ARG A 798 -28.77 24.11 -21.67
CA ARG A 798 -28.55 24.92 -22.86
C ARG A 798 -29.24 26.26 -22.66
N VAL A 799 -28.47 27.33 -22.60
CA VAL A 799 -28.96 28.69 -22.42
C VAL A 799 -28.69 29.48 -23.68
N GLN A 800 -29.75 29.89 -24.36
CA GLN A 800 -29.73 30.85 -25.44
C GLN A 800 -29.95 32.25 -24.86
N TRP A 801 -28.87 33.01 -24.78
CA TRP A 801 -28.89 34.38 -24.29
C TRP A 801 -29.57 35.29 -25.31
N PRO A 802 -30.51 36.15 -24.90
CA PRO A 802 -31.18 37.03 -25.84
C PRO A 802 -30.20 38.08 -26.34
N SER A 803 -30.15 38.30 -27.65
CA SER A 803 -29.57 39.51 -28.25
C SER A 803 -30.54 40.71 -28.17
N GLY A 804 -31.84 40.43 -27.96
CA GLY A 804 -32.92 41.35 -27.62
C GLY A 804 -34.24 40.59 -27.50
N GLY A 805 -35.03 40.84 -26.45
CA GLY A 805 -36.25 40.06 -26.13
C GLY A 805 -36.00 38.93 -25.12
N ASP A 806 -36.79 37.86 -25.21
CA ASP A 806 -36.72 36.69 -24.32
C ASP A 806 -35.67 35.69 -24.81
N GLY A 807 -34.87 35.15 -23.88
CA GLY A 807 -33.94 34.05 -24.14
C GLY A 807 -34.58 32.71 -23.86
N ALA A 808 -33.88 31.62 -24.16
CA ALA A 808 -34.36 30.26 -23.89
C ALA A 808 -33.39 29.51 -22.98
N VAL A 809 -33.91 28.73 -22.03
CA VAL A 809 -33.13 27.81 -21.20
C VAL A 809 -33.76 26.43 -21.35
N GLU A 810 -32.99 25.47 -21.83
CA GLU A 810 -33.37 24.07 -21.93
C GLU A 810 -32.54 23.26 -20.97
N CYS A 811 -33.21 22.36 -20.24
CA CYS A 811 -32.55 21.43 -19.34
C CYS A 811 -32.70 20.02 -19.87
N PHE A 812 -31.60 19.27 -19.84
CA PHE A 812 -31.54 17.86 -20.16
C PHE A 812 -31.06 17.10 -18.92
N VAL A 813 -31.63 15.92 -18.68
CA VAL A 813 -31.18 15.00 -17.64
C VAL A 813 -30.87 13.67 -18.28
N ASN A 814 -29.65 13.18 -18.09
CA ASN A 814 -29.20 11.91 -18.68
C ASN A 814 -29.49 11.80 -20.19
N GLY A 815 -29.43 12.93 -20.90
CA GLY A 815 -29.69 13.04 -22.34
C GLY A 815 -31.15 13.27 -22.75
N GLU A 816 -32.12 13.21 -21.83
CA GLU A 816 -33.53 13.49 -22.11
C GLU A 816 -33.90 14.94 -21.77
N SER A 817 -34.66 15.60 -22.66
CA SER A 817 -35.11 16.98 -22.43
C SER A 817 -36.11 17.02 -21.29
N LEU A 818 -35.72 17.65 -20.18
CA LEU A 818 -36.55 17.80 -19.00
C LEU A 818 -37.53 18.97 -19.12
N PHE A 819 -37.05 20.14 -19.57
CA PHE A 819 -37.93 21.28 -19.87
C PHE A 819 -37.24 22.30 -20.79
N ARG A 820 -38.05 23.17 -21.39
CA ARG A 820 -37.64 24.35 -22.14
C ARG A 820 -38.38 25.57 -21.60
N PHE A 821 -37.64 26.53 -21.08
CA PHE A 821 -38.13 27.82 -20.63
C PHE A 821 -37.79 28.87 -21.69
N ASN A 822 -38.77 29.69 -22.07
CA ASN A 822 -38.55 30.88 -22.90
C ASN A 822 -38.99 32.10 -22.08
N GLY A 823 -38.09 33.05 -21.85
CA GLY A 823 -38.40 34.25 -21.07
C GLY A 823 -37.23 35.20 -20.95
N THR A 824 -37.46 36.37 -20.35
CA THR A 824 -36.45 37.43 -20.30
C THR A 824 -35.28 37.06 -19.39
N LEU A 825 -34.14 36.68 -19.98
CA LEU A 825 -32.90 36.41 -19.25
C LEU A 825 -32.15 37.74 -18.99
N GLY A 826 -31.85 38.02 -17.72
CA GLY A 826 -31.22 39.28 -17.29
C GLY A 826 -29.69 39.19 -17.16
N TYR A 827 -29.03 40.35 -17.20
CA TYR A 827 -27.59 40.51 -16.92
C TYR A 827 -27.41 41.33 -15.64
N ARG A 828 -26.39 41.00 -14.82
CA ARG A 828 -26.19 41.62 -13.48
C ARG A 828 -25.84 43.12 -13.53
N ASN A 829 -25.38 43.61 -14.67
CA ASN A 829 -25.19 45.01 -15.11
C ASN A 829 -24.67 44.86 -16.55
N GLN A 830 -24.92 45.77 -17.50
CA GLN A 830 -24.53 45.57 -18.92
C GLN A 830 -23.05 45.22 -19.18
N THR A 831 -22.17 45.40 -18.19
CA THR A 831 -20.73 45.08 -18.23
C THR A 831 -20.33 43.75 -17.57
N LEU A 832 -21.13 43.16 -16.68
CA LEU A 832 -20.82 41.89 -16.01
C LEU A 832 -21.98 40.91 -16.20
N GLY A 833 -21.65 39.80 -16.84
CA GLY A 833 -22.54 38.81 -17.39
C GLY A 833 -23.26 37.96 -16.34
N PRO A 834 -24.00 36.96 -16.81
CA PRO A 834 -24.85 36.14 -15.96
C PRO A 834 -24.02 35.37 -14.93
N TYR A 835 -24.52 35.24 -13.71
CA TYR A 835 -23.86 34.49 -12.64
C TYR A 835 -24.70 33.28 -12.24
N PHE A 836 -24.01 32.22 -11.83
CA PHE A 836 -24.59 30.97 -11.39
C PHE A 836 -24.05 30.65 -9.98
N LYS A 837 -24.93 30.23 -9.06
CA LYS A 837 -24.54 29.84 -7.71
C LYS A 837 -25.01 28.43 -7.43
N LEU A 838 -24.06 27.51 -7.20
CA LEU A 838 -24.37 26.18 -6.73
C LEU A 838 -24.34 26.18 -5.20
N GLY A 839 -25.41 25.69 -4.57
CA GLY A 839 -25.52 25.61 -3.12
C GLY A 839 -26.68 24.72 -2.72
N LEU A 840 -26.52 24.04 -1.58
CA LEU A 840 -27.51 23.13 -1.04
C LEU A 840 -28.23 23.85 0.11
N TYR A 841 -29.55 24.03 -0.03
CA TYR A 841 -30.34 24.81 0.92
C TYR A 841 -31.57 24.01 1.36
N ALA A 842 -31.92 24.10 2.64
CA ALA A 842 -33.17 23.56 3.17
C ALA A 842 -34.01 24.71 3.74
N SER A 843 -35.32 24.71 3.46
CA SER A 843 -36.26 25.68 4.04
C SER A 843 -37.52 24.96 4.51
N GLY A 844 -37.83 25.11 5.80
CA GLY A 844 -39.01 24.55 6.47
C GLY A 844 -38.89 24.68 8.00
N PRO A 845 -39.98 24.60 8.75
CA PRO A 845 -39.93 24.67 10.21
C PRO A 845 -39.42 23.33 10.76
N PHE A 846 -38.12 23.21 11.05
CA PHE A 846 -37.56 22.00 11.65
C PHE A 846 -36.43 22.27 12.63
N THR A 847 -36.33 21.38 13.62
CA THR A 847 -35.39 21.41 14.76
C THR A 847 -34.23 20.42 14.63
N ASP A 848 -34.11 19.70 13.52
CA ASP A 848 -33.08 18.66 13.29
C ASP A 848 -32.14 18.98 12.12
N PRO A 849 -30.83 18.63 12.21
CA PRO A 849 -29.82 18.93 11.20
C PRO A 849 -29.99 18.12 9.91
N LEU A 850 -29.86 18.78 8.76
CA LEU A 850 -29.92 18.16 7.44
C LEU A 850 -28.54 17.68 7.00
N ILE A 851 -28.44 16.49 6.43
CA ILE A 851 -27.17 15.95 5.92
C ILE A 851 -27.14 16.08 4.40
N ALA A 852 -26.13 16.79 3.88
CA ALA A 852 -25.95 17.02 2.44
C ALA A 852 -24.65 16.40 1.93
N TRP A 853 -24.67 15.89 0.70
CA TRP A 853 -23.54 15.24 0.04
C TRP A 853 -23.10 16.03 -1.19
N HIS A 854 -21.79 16.31 -1.30
CA HIS A 854 -21.21 17.02 -2.45
C HIS A 854 -19.89 16.33 -2.80
N ASP A 855 -19.78 15.77 -4.01
CA ASP A 855 -18.57 15.07 -4.44
C ASP A 855 -17.68 16.01 -5.27
N ASN A 856 -16.42 16.10 -4.89
CA ASN A 856 -15.35 16.63 -5.74
C ASN A 856 -14.34 15.50 -5.82
N TYR A 857 -14.15 14.92 -7.01
CA TYR A 857 -13.27 13.78 -7.26
C TYR A 857 -11.80 14.11 -6.96
N SER A 858 -11.43 14.04 -5.68
CA SER A 858 -10.21 13.46 -5.13
C SER A 858 -10.27 13.67 -3.61
N ARG A 859 -10.41 12.57 -2.86
CA ARG A 859 -10.47 12.41 -1.39
C ARG A 859 -11.88 12.39 -0.78
N GLY A 860 -12.24 11.21 -0.29
CA GLY A 860 -12.99 10.99 0.96
C GLY A 860 -14.34 11.68 1.09
N GLY A 861 -15.41 10.89 0.98
CA GLY A 861 -16.76 11.34 1.33
C GLY A 861 -16.81 11.91 2.74
N THR A 862 -17.26 13.16 2.87
CA THR A 862 -17.68 13.73 4.15
C THR A 862 -19.08 14.32 4.01
N TYR A 863 -19.94 13.91 4.94
CA TYR A 863 -21.28 14.45 5.14
C TYR A 863 -21.19 15.81 5.84
N ALA A 864 -21.82 16.84 5.29
CA ALA A 864 -21.96 18.12 5.99
C ALA A 864 -23.33 18.18 6.66
N ALA A 865 -23.35 18.32 7.99
CA ALA A 865 -24.56 18.61 8.75
C ALA A 865 -24.86 20.11 8.69
N VAL A 866 -26.07 20.47 8.24
CA VAL A 866 -26.55 21.84 8.14
C VAL A 866 -27.58 22.05 9.26
N ASP A 867 -27.25 22.89 10.23
CA ASP A 867 -28.16 23.26 11.33
C ASP A 867 -29.17 24.32 10.85
N PRO A 868 -30.49 24.02 10.85
CA PRO A 868 -31.51 24.97 10.39
C PRO A 868 -31.70 26.17 11.33
N SER A 869 -31.26 26.11 12.58
CA SER A 869 -31.45 27.19 13.57
C SER A 869 -30.59 28.43 13.32
N ILE A 870 -29.54 28.32 12.48
CA ILE A 870 -28.61 29.41 12.15
C ILE A 870 -29.25 30.42 11.17
N HIS A 871 -30.47 30.18 10.67
CA HIS A 871 -31.12 31.00 9.63
C HIS A 871 -32.18 32.01 10.08
N HIS A 872 -32.40 32.21 11.39
CA HIS A 872 -33.31 33.23 11.87
C HIS A 872 -32.63 34.26 12.78
N THR A 873 -31.80 35.13 12.21
CA THR A 873 -31.55 36.45 12.79
C THR A 873 -31.21 37.45 11.68
N GLU A 874 -31.83 38.63 11.77
CA GLU A 874 -31.70 39.79 10.88
C GLU A 874 -32.53 39.83 9.58
N ARG A 875 -33.84 40.04 9.74
CA ARG A 875 -34.47 41.33 9.40
C ARG A 875 -35.84 41.45 10.09
N GLU A 876 -35.82 41.86 11.35
CA GLU A 876 -36.80 42.81 11.87
C GLU A 876 -36.21 44.22 11.69
N SER A 877 -37.07 45.19 11.38
CA SER A 877 -36.83 46.64 11.20
C SER A 877 -36.28 47.13 9.85
N ALA A 878 -37.20 47.29 8.87
CA ALA A 878 -37.64 48.58 8.31
C ALA A 878 -38.56 48.33 7.12
#